data_AF-A0A1Y2VN67-F1
#
_entry.id   AF-A0A1Y2VN67-F1
#
_cell.length_a   1.000
_cell.length_b   1.000
_cell.length_c   1.000
_cell.angle_alpha   90.00
_cell.angle_beta   90.00
_cell.angle_gamma   90.00
#
_symmetry.space_group_name_H-M   'P 1'
#
loop_
_entity.id
_entity.type
_entity.pdbx_description
1 polymer ?
#
loop_
_entity_poly.entity_id
_entity_poly.type
_entity_poly.pdbx_seq_one_letter_code
_entity_poly.pdbx_strand_id
1 'polypeptide(L)'
;MVASKILHTLARGLGIDVNAHKRTVPDNLVQQSAELISPFEPFVEEPPTVKGWILNQGISRRGVLSYCIGLFPFVSWIRQYKPRWLFADVIAGCTLALVVIPQGLSYALLAGLSPEYGLYGMFRYSTTFSGASLYWIFGTSKEVAVGATAVVSLLVGKATSNIIDMHLGFTREEIATTHAFLAGCIFLLMGLLKLGWAVEFIPHVATSAFVTAAAITIALGQVPTLLGISGIYTRGPSYQVFVDTCKGLGRIKIDAAVGLTALVLLTFIKRLCEYMITRQKNREKVWTTINSLRFLFTVSLYILISFLVNRNVPLNEAKFRILGPIPVGFRRVRPPTLQPDLIKALLPELPAAAIIIIIEHIAIAKSFGRKHGYSISTSQELISIAATNIAGPFVGAYASTASFGGSAVLSKAGARTALAGVFNACALVLTLYVLQPVLYWIPMASLAALIIHAVTNLIEPPAHVFRMWLISPLDFTIYFVGVLTSIFSSLENGIYATIALSSAILLIRLARAQGRVLGRVRIHHYPKSIRPGHVASSSSSMSASNTRKGPSMPSRNVFLPLDRKDASNPLIRVELPRPGVFIYRFPDGFNYVNQAQHMDSLLEHIKKETRPTEIVQYEQLSDHPLNELAAPNILETPDSPGIQAAKPTLKALILDFSTVNGTDTGAIDGLVELREQLQRWAKPDLVQWHFANVEDRWVRRALAVAGFGYPTDDELKGSKSWSPVFTLAQREGRQKMGNSPLIESSTLPTGPDANVDDVERGNAGVEGASEGAGRVAATHGINYPNFHVDLAAAVEAVIGLATTDEDCLII
;
A
#
# COMPACT_ATOMS: atom_id res chain seq x y z
N MET A 1 -29.34 0.60 -30.23
CA MET A 1 -30.38 1.66 -30.17
C MET A 1 -31.59 1.30 -29.31
N VAL A 2 -32.11 0.06 -29.33
CA VAL A 2 -33.34 -0.32 -28.60
C VAL A 2 -33.23 -0.18 -27.07
N ALA A 3 -32.12 -0.60 -26.46
CA ALA A 3 -31.91 -0.49 -25.00
C ALA A 3 -31.85 0.96 -24.48
N SER A 4 -31.33 1.90 -25.28
CA SER A 4 -31.26 3.33 -24.91
C SER A 4 -32.65 3.98 -24.92
N LYS A 5 -33.51 3.63 -25.89
CA LYS A 5 -34.90 4.13 -25.94
C LYS A 5 -35.70 3.63 -24.75
N ILE A 6 -35.58 2.34 -24.40
CA ILE A 6 -36.26 1.74 -23.24
C ILE A 6 -35.83 2.43 -21.93
N LEU A 7 -34.52 2.65 -21.74
CA LEU A 7 -34.00 3.34 -20.56
C LEU A 7 -34.49 4.80 -20.48
N HIS A 8 -34.54 5.52 -21.59
CA HIS A 8 -35.08 6.88 -21.64
C HIS A 8 -36.58 6.93 -21.33
N THR A 9 -37.36 5.97 -21.81
CA THR A 9 -38.79 5.87 -21.47
C THR A 9 -39.01 5.49 -20.01
N LEU A 10 -38.18 4.62 -19.44
CA LEU A 10 -38.22 4.25 -18.02
C LEU A 10 -37.84 5.43 -17.12
N ALA A 11 -36.78 6.16 -17.50
CA ALA A 11 -36.36 7.37 -16.81
C ALA A 11 -37.46 8.44 -16.84
N ARG A 12 -38.08 8.70 -18.00
CA ARG A 12 -39.23 9.61 -18.09
C ARG A 12 -40.44 9.12 -17.27
N GLY A 13 -40.69 7.82 -17.23
CA GLY A 13 -41.75 7.22 -16.40
C GLY A 13 -41.52 7.35 -14.90
N LEU A 14 -40.25 7.45 -14.47
CA LEU A 14 -39.83 7.71 -13.10
C LEU A 14 -39.67 9.21 -12.79
N GLY A 15 -40.03 10.11 -13.72
CA GLY A 15 -39.86 11.56 -13.58
C GLY A 15 -38.41 12.05 -13.69
N ILE A 16 -37.47 11.19 -14.12
CA ILE A 16 -36.05 11.51 -14.25
C ILE A 16 -35.81 12.16 -15.62
N ASP A 17 -35.46 13.44 -15.62
CA ASP A 17 -35.09 14.16 -16.83
C ASP A 17 -33.64 13.87 -17.23
N VAL A 18 -33.46 12.95 -18.17
CA VAL A 18 -32.15 12.52 -18.68
C VAL A 18 -31.40 13.65 -19.41
N ASN A 19 -32.09 14.71 -19.82
CA ASN A 19 -31.49 15.88 -20.47
C ASN A 19 -31.35 17.08 -19.53
N ALA A 20 -31.59 16.94 -18.22
CA ALA A 20 -31.49 18.05 -17.26
C ALA A 20 -30.13 18.77 -17.34
N HIS A 21 -29.04 18.02 -17.50
CA HIS A 21 -27.69 18.58 -17.64
C HIS A 21 -27.49 19.42 -18.92
N LYS A 22 -28.28 19.19 -19.97
CA LYS A 22 -28.24 20.03 -21.18
C LYS A 22 -28.98 21.35 -21.02
N ARG A 23 -29.92 21.46 -20.06
CA ARG A 23 -30.65 22.71 -19.80
C ARG A 23 -29.81 23.75 -19.09
N THR A 24 -28.80 23.30 -18.35
CA THR A 24 -27.91 24.18 -17.58
C THR A 24 -26.75 24.70 -18.42
N VAL A 25 -26.41 24.02 -19.54
CA VAL A 25 -25.39 24.49 -20.48
C VAL A 25 -26.00 25.54 -21.42
N PRO A 26 -25.38 26.73 -21.56
CA PRO A 26 -25.85 27.75 -22.51
C PRO A 26 -25.75 27.25 -23.97
N ASP A 27 -26.82 27.39 -24.75
CA ASP A 27 -27.00 26.78 -26.08
C ASP A 27 -25.91 27.14 -27.13
N ASN A 28 -25.16 28.24 -26.94
CA ASN A 28 -24.12 28.72 -27.87
C ASN A 28 -22.70 28.78 -27.28
N LEU A 29 -22.47 28.27 -26.06
CA LEU A 29 -21.21 28.45 -25.33
C LEU A 29 -19.98 27.91 -26.09
N VAL A 30 -20.11 26.73 -26.71
CA VAL A 30 -19.00 26.08 -27.43
C VAL A 30 -18.63 26.86 -28.68
N GLN A 31 -19.63 27.37 -29.40
CA GLN A 31 -19.40 28.17 -30.60
C GLN A 31 -18.74 29.52 -30.26
N GLN A 32 -19.26 30.22 -29.24
CA GLN A 32 -18.65 31.46 -28.74
C GLN A 32 -17.21 31.24 -28.27
N SER A 33 -16.94 30.15 -27.54
CA SER A 33 -15.60 29.81 -27.07
C SER A 33 -14.64 29.46 -28.23
N ALA A 34 -15.13 28.79 -29.27
CA ALA A 34 -14.33 28.47 -30.45
C ALA A 34 -13.99 29.73 -31.27
N GLU A 35 -14.93 30.67 -31.38
CA GLU A 35 -14.71 31.98 -32.02
C GLU A 35 -13.65 32.80 -31.28
N LEU A 36 -13.68 32.80 -29.94
CA LEU A 36 -12.71 33.50 -29.09
C LEU A 36 -11.27 32.96 -29.19
N ILE A 37 -11.12 31.67 -29.47
CA ILE A 37 -9.81 31.01 -29.58
C ILE A 37 -9.23 31.11 -31.00
N SER A 38 -10.04 31.43 -32.01
CA SER A 38 -9.58 31.59 -33.39
C SER A 38 -8.44 32.62 -33.47
N PRO A 39 -7.26 32.28 -34.04
CA PRO A 39 -6.99 31.23 -35.03
C PRO A 39 -6.45 29.88 -34.48
N PHE A 40 -6.45 29.64 -33.17
CA PHE A 40 -5.92 28.41 -32.56
C PHE A 40 -6.91 27.23 -32.64
N GLU A 41 -6.42 26.00 -32.55
CA GLU A 41 -7.26 24.80 -32.67
C GLU A 41 -8.08 24.56 -31.38
N PRO A 42 -9.43 24.59 -31.44
CA PRO A 42 -10.28 24.30 -30.28
C PRO A 42 -10.29 22.80 -29.97
N PHE A 43 -10.32 22.45 -28.70
CA PHE A 43 -10.50 21.07 -28.23
C PHE A 43 -11.82 20.96 -27.46
N VAL A 44 -12.72 20.06 -27.88
CA VAL A 44 -13.98 19.80 -27.18
C VAL A 44 -13.86 18.49 -26.42
N GLU A 45 -14.03 18.55 -25.11
CA GLU A 45 -13.89 17.37 -24.25
C GLU A 45 -15.20 16.57 -24.17
N GLU A 46 -15.15 15.30 -24.57
CA GLU A 46 -16.26 14.37 -24.40
C GLU A 46 -16.30 13.80 -22.96
N PRO A 47 -17.47 13.78 -22.29
CA PRO A 47 -17.58 13.21 -20.95
C PRO A 47 -17.37 11.68 -20.98
N PRO A 48 -16.68 11.09 -19.98
CA PRO A 48 -16.49 9.66 -19.90
C PRO A 48 -17.83 8.92 -19.78
N THR A 49 -18.03 7.87 -20.57
CA THR A 49 -19.27 7.07 -20.55
C THR A 49 -19.07 5.76 -19.77
N VAL A 50 -20.10 5.36 -19.01
CA VAL A 50 -20.10 4.07 -18.28
C VAL A 50 -19.93 2.90 -19.24
N LYS A 51 -20.59 2.98 -20.42
CA LYS A 51 -20.43 1.97 -21.48
C LYS A 51 -18.99 1.85 -21.94
N GLY A 52 -18.30 2.97 -22.20
CA GLY A 52 -16.88 2.97 -22.57
C GLY A 52 -15.99 2.40 -21.48
N TRP A 53 -16.27 2.74 -20.22
CA TRP A 53 -15.54 2.20 -19.07
C TRP A 53 -15.72 0.68 -18.92
N ILE A 54 -16.95 0.16 -19.01
CA ILE A 54 -17.22 -1.29 -18.96
C ILE A 54 -16.54 -2.01 -20.14
N LEU A 55 -16.61 -1.44 -21.35
CA LEU A 55 -15.97 -2.01 -22.53
C LEU A 55 -14.44 -2.04 -22.40
N ASN A 56 -13.85 -1.00 -21.81
CA ASN A 56 -12.41 -0.94 -21.51
C ASN A 56 -12.00 -1.97 -20.43
N GLN A 57 -12.92 -2.37 -19.55
CA GLN A 57 -12.71 -3.46 -18.60
C GLN A 57 -13.03 -4.85 -19.18
N GLY A 58 -13.47 -4.93 -20.44
CA GLY A 58 -13.86 -6.17 -21.09
C GLY A 58 -12.75 -7.22 -21.09
N ILE A 59 -13.13 -8.47 -20.84
CA ILE A 59 -12.21 -9.62 -20.84
C ILE A 59 -11.72 -9.86 -22.28
N SER A 60 -10.53 -9.35 -22.61
CA SER A 60 -9.87 -9.67 -23.89
C SER A 60 -9.40 -11.12 -23.89
N ARG A 61 -9.56 -11.84 -25.02
CA ARG A 61 -9.02 -13.21 -25.19
C ARG A 61 -7.52 -13.29 -24.90
N ARG A 62 -6.77 -12.24 -25.28
CA ARG A 62 -5.33 -12.12 -24.96
C ARG A 62 -5.09 -11.95 -23.46
N GLY A 63 -5.98 -11.24 -22.77
CA GLY A 63 -5.96 -11.07 -21.31
C GLY A 63 -6.19 -12.40 -20.57
N VAL A 64 -7.14 -13.23 -21.03
CA VAL A 64 -7.37 -14.57 -20.46
C VAL A 64 -6.16 -15.46 -20.67
N LEU A 65 -5.59 -15.49 -21.88
CA LEU A 65 -4.39 -16.28 -22.15
C LEU A 65 -3.20 -15.81 -21.30
N SER A 66 -2.99 -14.49 -21.21
CA SER A 66 -1.94 -13.91 -20.37
C SER A 66 -2.14 -14.23 -18.89
N TYR A 67 -3.38 -14.24 -18.41
CA TYR A 67 -3.71 -14.64 -17.05
C TYR A 67 -3.40 -16.13 -16.80
N CYS A 68 -3.85 -17.03 -17.68
CA CYS A 68 -3.56 -18.47 -17.55
C CYS A 68 -2.07 -18.78 -17.59
N ILE A 69 -1.29 -18.10 -18.44
CA ILE A 69 0.18 -18.23 -18.46
C ILE A 69 0.78 -17.62 -17.18
N GLY A 70 0.23 -16.51 -16.70
CA GLY A 70 0.67 -15.85 -15.46
C GLY A 70 0.49 -16.69 -14.19
N LEU A 71 -0.45 -17.63 -14.18
CA LEU A 71 -0.64 -18.58 -13.08
C LEU A 71 0.56 -19.53 -12.89
N PHE A 72 1.37 -19.73 -13.92
CA PHE A 72 2.52 -20.64 -13.90
C PHE A 72 3.84 -19.91 -14.21
N PRO A 73 4.38 -19.08 -13.29
CA PRO A 73 5.63 -18.35 -13.47
C PRO A 73 6.80 -19.21 -13.96
N PHE A 74 6.86 -20.49 -13.59
CA PHE A 74 7.93 -21.38 -14.01
C PHE A 74 8.12 -21.53 -15.51
N VAL A 75 7.04 -21.41 -16.30
CA VAL A 75 7.10 -21.55 -17.76
C VAL A 75 8.01 -20.46 -18.37
N SER A 76 8.08 -19.29 -17.73
CA SER A 76 8.89 -18.16 -18.19
C SER A 76 10.38 -18.33 -17.87
N TRP A 77 10.72 -18.73 -16.63
CA TRP A 77 12.11 -18.78 -16.19
C TRP A 77 12.82 -20.08 -16.53
N ILE A 78 12.10 -21.22 -16.62
CA ILE A 78 12.70 -22.52 -16.95
C ILE A 78 13.35 -22.51 -18.33
N ARG A 79 12.77 -21.75 -19.27
CA ARG A 79 13.30 -21.57 -20.64
C ARG A 79 14.60 -20.74 -20.68
N GLN A 80 14.85 -19.95 -19.65
CA GLN A 80 16.05 -19.09 -19.52
C GLN A 80 17.09 -19.71 -18.58
N TYR A 81 16.88 -20.96 -18.13
CA TYR A 81 17.72 -21.62 -17.14
C TYR A 81 19.10 -21.97 -17.71
N LYS A 82 20.16 -21.49 -17.05
CA LYS A 82 21.54 -21.80 -17.45
C LYS A 82 22.04 -23.04 -16.70
N PRO A 83 22.69 -24.02 -17.35
CA PRO A 83 23.16 -25.25 -16.69
C PRO A 83 24.16 -24.98 -15.55
N ARG A 84 24.91 -23.88 -15.61
CA ARG A 84 25.79 -23.44 -14.51
C ARG A 84 25.05 -23.14 -13.21
N TRP A 85 23.76 -22.80 -13.26
CA TRP A 85 22.95 -22.54 -12.07
C TRP A 85 22.57 -23.82 -11.33
N LEU A 86 22.59 -24.98 -12.00
CA LEU A 86 22.27 -26.27 -11.39
C LEU A 86 23.15 -26.58 -10.19
N PHE A 87 24.46 -26.36 -10.30
CA PHE A 87 25.38 -26.59 -9.18
C PHE A 87 25.08 -25.69 -7.99
N ALA A 88 24.74 -24.42 -8.23
CA ALA A 88 24.38 -23.49 -7.17
C ALA A 88 23.06 -23.89 -6.48
N ASP A 89 22.04 -24.27 -7.27
CA ASP A 89 20.73 -24.66 -6.74
C ASP A 89 20.76 -26.00 -6.00
N VAL A 90 21.60 -26.95 -6.43
CA VAL A 90 21.84 -28.22 -5.71
C VAL A 90 22.51 -27.96 -4.36
N ILE A 91 23.59 -27.18 -4.32
CA ILE A 91 24.30 -26.84 -3.08
C ILE A 91 23.37 -26.08 -2.13
N ALA A 92 22.61 -25.11 -2.65
CA ALA A 92 21.69 -24.31 -1.87
C ALA A 92 20.55 -25.15 -1.29
N GLY A 93 19.95 -26.04 -2.10
CA GLY A 93 18.90 -26.96 -1.66
C GLY A 93 19.37 -27.97 -0.60
N CYS A 94 20.54 -28.58 -0.79
CA CYS A 94 21.11 -29.48 0.22
C CYS A 94 21.48 -28.75 1.52
N THR A 95 22.02 -27.53 1.43
CA THR A 95 22.33 -26.70 2.60
C THR A 95 21.06 -26.33 3.36
N LEU A 96 19.98 -25.99 2.64
CA LEU A 96 18.67 -25.73 3.22
C LEU A 96 18.12 -26.97 3.94
N ALA A 97 18.20 -28.15 3.33
CA ALA A 97 17.70 -29.39 3.94
C ALA A 97 18.35 -29.67 5.29
N LEU A 98 19.67 -29.52 5.38
CA LEU A 98 20.43 -29.71 6.61
C LEU A 98 19.99 -28.79 7.75
N VAL A 99 19.50 -27.59 7.43
CA VAL A 99 18.96 -26.64 8.41
C VAL A 99 17.49 -26.92 8.72
N VAL A 100 16.69 -27.28 7.71
CA VAL A 100 15.24 -27.48 7.84
C VAL A 100 14.89 -28.78 8.56
N ILE A 101 15.69 -29.84 8.49
CA ILE A 101 15.44 -31.13 9.19
C ILE A 101 15.22 -30.93 10.70
N PRO A 102 16.20 -30.38 11.47
CA PRO A 102 16.02 -30.20 12.90
C PRO A 102 14.92 -29.18 13.22
N GLN A 103 14.76 -28.15 12.38
CA GLN A 103 13.70 -27.15 12.54
C GLN A 103 12.30 -27.78 12.39
N GLY A 104 12.05 -28.53 11.32
CA GLY A 104 10.77 -29.18 11.06
C GLY A 104 10.36 -30.15 12.18
N LEU A 105 11.28 -31.00 12.63
CA LEU A 105 11.09 -31.89 13.77
C LEU A 105 10.65 -31.11 15.02
N SER A 106 11.35 -30.01 15.31
CA SER A 106 11.08 -29.16 16.47
C SER A 106 9.74 -28.40 16.37
N TYR A 107 9.34 -28.02 15.15
CA TYR A 107 8.09 -27.30 14.89
C TYR A 107 6.87 -28.22 14.95
N ALA A 108 6.98 -29.48 14.53
CA ALA A 108 5.90 -30.45 14.75
C ALA A 108 5.59 -30.66 16.23
N LEU A 109 6.64 -30.69 17.07
CA LEU A 109 6.49 -30.77 18.52
C LEU A 109 5.80 -29.53 19.11
N LEU A 110 6.06 -28.34 18.57
CA LEU A 110 5.33 -27.12 18.92
C LEU A 110 3.82 -27.24 18.60
N ALA A 111 3.50 -27.78 17.42
CA ALA A 111 2.13 -28.07 17.01
C ALA A 111 1.45 -29.20 17.82
N GLY A 112 2.20 -29.90 18.68
CA GLY A 112 1.69 -31.05 19.44
C GLY A 112 1.46 -32.29 18.57
N LEU A 113 2.12 -32.35 17.42
CA LEU A 113 2.13 -33.49 16.51
C LEU A 113 3.39 -34.33 16.73
N SER A 114 3.38 -35.57 16.27
CA SER A 114 4.59 -36.41 16.24
C SER A 114 5.68 -35.73 15.37
N PRO A 115 6.97 -35.83 15.74
CA PRO A 115 8.06 -35.17 15.01
C PRO A 115 8.09 -35.45 13.50
N GLU A 116 7.65 -36.65 13.11
CA GLU A 116 7.50 -37.09 11.72
C GLU A 116 6.66 -36.14 10.85
N TYR A 117 5.62 -35.50 11.41
CA TYR A 117 4.78 -34.53 10.68
C TYR A 117 5.56 -33.28 10.24
N GLY A 118 6.67 -32.97 10.93
CA GLY A 118 7.59 -31.91 10.54
C GLY A 118 8.42 -32.24 9.31
N LEU A 119 8.54 -33.52 8.98
CA LEU A 119 9.25 -34.05 7.81
C LEU A 119 8.29 -34.55 6.72
N TYR A 120 7.05 -34.93 7.07
CA TYR A 120 6.02 -35.47 6.17
C TYR A 120 5.46 -34.50 5.14
N GLY A 121 5.82 -33.22 5.20
CA GLY A 121 5.55 -32.27 4.13
C GLY A 121 6.14 -32.60 2.75
N MET A 122 6.70 -33.80 2.52
CA MET A 122 7.54 -34.07 1.37
C MET A 122 7.60 -35.50 0.78
N PHE A 123 6.45 -35.95 0.25
CA PHE A 123 6.24 -36.80 -0.95
C PHE A 123 6.55 -38.32 -0.97
N ARG A 124 5.55 -39.13 -1.40
CA ARG A 124 5.71 -40.40 -2.15
C ARG A 124 4.41 -40.80 -2.90
N TYR A 125 4.56 -41.26 -4.15
CA TYR A 125 3.56 -41.63 -5.21
C TYR A 125 3.13 -40.47 -6.14
N SER A 126 3.49 -40.61 -7.42
CA SER A 126 3.15 -39.80 -8.61
C SER A 126 2.58 -38.39 -8.38
N THR A 127 3.31 -37.35 -8.83
CA THR A 127 3.16 -35.88 -8.60
C THR A 127 3.85 -35.31 -7.36
N THR A 128 5.19 -35.30 -7.40
CA THR A 128 6.11 -34.41 -6.69
C THR A 128 5.43 -33.07 -6.42
N PHE A 129 5.02 -32.66 -5.20
CA PHE A 129 4.53 -31.29 -4.88
C PHE A 129 3.76 -31.15 -3.54
N SER A 130 4.34 -30.69 -2.43
CA SER A 130 3.49 -30.32 -1.27
C SER A 130 3.95 -29.08 -0.49
N GLY A 131 5.24 -28.93 -0.17
CA GLY A 131 5.74 -27.77 0.59
C GLY A 131 6.81 -26.97 -0.15
N ALA A 132 8.05 -27.44 -0.06
CA ALA A 132 9.21 -26.84 -0.70
C ALA A 132 9.29 -27.07 -2.22
N SER A 133 8.56 -28.08 -2.73
CA SER A 133 8.51 -28.39 -4.15
C SER A 133 7.41 -27.59 -4.87
N LEU A 134 6.25 -27.33 -4.27
CA LEU A 134 5.17 -26.59 -4.94
C LEU A 134 5.53 -25.17 -5.35
N TYR A 135 6.38 -24.58 -4.52
CA TYR A 135 6.78 -23.20 -4.63
C TYR A 135 7.47 -22.86 -5.95
N TRP A 136 8.23 -23.76 -6.58
CA TRP A 136 8.92 -23.40 -7.83
C TRP A 136 8.00 -23.28 -9.05
N ILE A 137 6.81 -23.90 -9.04
CA ILE A 137 5.83 -23.76 -10.13
C ILE A 137 5.09 -22.43 -10.03
N PHE A 138 4.60 -22.12 -8.82
CA PHE A 138 3.67 -21.03 -8.59
C PHE A 138 4.33 -19.77 -8.01
N GLY A 139 5.43 -19.90 -7.28
CA GLY A 139 6.11 -18.81 -6.60
C GLY A 139 6.84 -17.86 -7.55
N THR A 140 6.95 -16.60 -7.15
CA THR A 140 7.67 -15.55 -7.89
C THR A 140 9.02 -15.22 -7.28
N SER A 141 9.24 -15.47 -5.99
CA SER A 141 10.56 -15.37 -5.36
C SER A 141 11.43 -16.60 -5.65
N LYS A 142 12.75 -16.41 -5.70
CA LYS A 142 13.72 -17.50 -5.82
C LYS A 142 14.37 -17.88 -4.49
N GLU A 143 14.27 -17.02 -3.47
CA GLU A 143 14.89 -17.23 -2.15
C GLU A 143 13.89 -17.70 -1.09
N VAL A 144 12.58 -17.68 -1.36
CA VAL A 144 11.57 -18.13 -0.39
C VAL A 144 11.61 -19.65 -0.21
N ALA A 145 11.84 -20.07 1.02
CA ALA A 145 11.72 -21.46 1.45
C ALA A 145 10.40 -21.68 2.19
N VAL A 146 9.51 -22.48 1.60
CA VAL A 146 8.20 -22.81 2.19
C VAL A 146 8.28 -24.10 3.01
N GLY A 147 7.71 -24.08 4.22
CA GLY A 147 7.60 -25.23 5.11
C GLY A 147 6.87 -24.89 6.41
N ALA A 148 6.93 -25.78 7.39
CA ALA A 148 6.45 -25.47 8.73
C ALA A 148 7.26 -24.33 9.36
N THR A 149 6.60 -23.40 10.03
CA THR A 149 7.23 -22.33 10.80
C THR A 149 6.79 -22.39 12.24
N ALA A 150 7.66 -21.94 13.17
CA ALA A 150 7.38 -21.97 14.59
C ALA A 150 6.06 -21.27 14.96
N VAL A 151 5.75 -20.17 14.28
CA VAL A 151 4.56 -19.35 14.56
C VAL A 151 3.28 -20.08 14.14
N VAL A 152 3.25 -20.60 12.91
CA VAL A 152 2.11 -21.38 12.41
C VAL A 152 1.94 -22.67 13.20
N SER A 153 3.03 -23.34 13.60
CA SER A 153 2.97 -24.52 14.45
C SER A 153 2.38 -24.23 15.83
N LEU A 154 2.72 -23.10 16.45
CA LEU A 154 2.14 -22.71 17.73
C LEU A 154 0.62 -22.48 17.59
N LEU A 155 0.20 -21.82 16.52
CA LEU A 155 -1.20 -21.54 16.24
C LEU A 155 -2.02 -22.81 15.96
N VAL A 156 -1.50 -23.70 15.12
CA VAL A 156 -2.10 -25.02 14.89
C VAL A 156 -2.19 -25.79 16.21
N GLY A 157 -1.13 -25.79 17.03
CA GLY A 157 -1.13 -26.48 18.32
C GLY A 157 -2.17 -25.91 19.31
N LYS A 158 -2.43 -24.61 19.27
CA LYS A 158 -3.50 -23.95 20.03
C LYS A 158 -4.89 -24.36 19.52
N ALA A 159 -5.14 -24.20 18.22
CA ALA A 159 -6.42 -24.57 17.60
C ALA A 159 -6.76 -26.06 17.83
N THR A 160 -5.76 -26.93 17.69
CA THR A 160 -5.89 -28.36 17.99
C THR A 160 -6.21 -28.64 19.46
N SER A 161 -5.63 -27.89 20.39
CA SER A 161 -5.92 -28.07 21.82
C SER A 161 -7.35 -27.61 22.15
N ASN A 162 -7.77 -26.45 21.62
CA ASN A 162 -9.13 -25.92 21.79
C ASN A 162 -10.20 -26.92 21.31
N ILE A 163 -9.97 -27.59 20.19
CA ILE A 163 -10.92 -28.56 19.61
C ILE A 163 -10.92 -29.89 20.38
N ILE A 164 -9.77 -30.33 20.88
CA ILE A 164 -9.70 -31.52 21.74
C ILE A 164 -10.50 -31.29 23.03
N ASP A 165 -10.42 -30.09 23.60
CA ASP A 165 -11.15 -29.74 24.81
C ASP A 165 -12.69 -29.74 24.59
N MET A 166 -13.15 -29.70 23.33
CA MET A 166 -14.57 -29.89 22.96
C MET A 166 -15.01 -31.36 22.90
N HIS A 167 -14.10 -32.32 23.12
CA HIS A 167 -14.38 -33.76 23.21
C HIS A 167 -15.07 -34.38 21.97
N LEU A 168 -14.76 -33.88 20.78
CA LEU A 168 -15.36 -34.32 19.51
C LEU A 168 -14.80 -35.66 18.96
N GLY A 169 -13.83 -36.28 19.63
CA GLY A 169 -13.25 -37.58 19.24
C GLY A 169 -12.22 -37.55 18.09
N PHE A 170 -11.84 -36.36 17.60
CA PHE A 170 -10.83 -36.21 16.55
C PHE A 170 -9.39 -36.29 17.07
N THR A 171 -8.50 -36.81 16.24
CA THR A 171 -7.06 -36.83 16.52
C THR A 171 -6.41 -35.47 16.19
N ARG A 172 -5.25 -35.17 16.81
CA ARG A 172 -4.52 -33.91 16.58
C ARG A 172 -4.14 -33.76 15.11
N GLU A 173 -3.80 -34.87 14.49
CA GLU A 173 -3.34 -34.96 13.11
C GLU A 173 -4.47 -34.65 12.11
N GLU A 174 -5.69 -35.13 12.37
CA GLU A 174 -6.88 -34.82 11.55
C GLU A 174 -7.23 -33.34 11.64
N ILE A 175 -7.18 -32.75 12.84
CA ILE A 175 -7.47 -31.32 13.02
C ILE A 175 -6.44 -30.46 12.26
N ALA A 176 -5.14 -30.79 12.39
CA ALA A 176 -4.07 -30.02 11.77
C ALA A 176 -4.08 -30.10 10.23
N THR A 177 -4.39 -31.27 9.66
CA THR A 177 -4.47 -31.49 8.20
C THR A 177 -5.71 -30.81 7.60
N THR A 178 -6.86 -30.91 8.27
CA THR A 178 -8.09 -30.20 7.84
C THR A 178 -7.94 -28.68 7.96
N HIS A 179 -7.28 -28.18 9.01
CA HIS A 179 -6.98 -26.76 9.18
C HIS A 179 -6.16 -26.20 8.01
N ALA A 180 -5.09 -26.90 7.65
CA ALA A 180 -4.24 -26.52 6.53
C ALA A 180 -5.00 -26.52 5.19
N PHE A 181 -5.83 -27.54 4.94
CA PHE A 181 -6.63 -27.63 3.73
C PHE A 181 -7.61 -26.45 3.60
N LEU A 182 -8.36 -26.13 4.65
CA LEU A 182 -9.32 -25.02 4.65
C LEU A 182 -8.62 -23.65 4.49
N ALA A 183 -7.49 -23.43 5.18
CA ALA A 183 -6.69 -22.22 5.00
C ALA A 183 -6.19 -22.11 3.54
N GLY A 184 -5.75 -23.22 2.95
CA GLY A 184 -5.34 -23.29 1.55
C GLY A 184 -6.46 -22.91 0.57
N CYS A 185 -7.70 -23.35 0.81
CA CYS A 185 -8.86 -22.95 0.01
C CYS A 185 -9.14 -21.44 0.07
N ILE A 186 -9.01 -20.82 1.25
CA ILE A 186 -9.16 -19.36 1.42
C ILE A 186 -8.10 -18.63 0.58
N PHE A 187 -6.84 -19.06 0.66
CA PHE A 187 -5.77 -18.44 -0.13
C PHE A 187 -5.95 -18.64 -1.64
N LEU A 188 -6.46 -19.81 -2.06
CA LEU A 188 -6.74 -20.08 -3.46
C LEU A 188 -7.78 -19.10 -3.99
N LEU A 189 -8.87 -18.90 -3.25
CA LEU A 189 -9.92 -17.95 -3.60
C LEU A 189 -9.37 -16.53 -3.69
N MET A 190 -8.60 -16.08 -2.69
CA MET A 190 -7.98 -14.75 -2.69
C MET A 190 -6.99 -14.56 -3.85
N GLY A 191 -6.19 -15.58 -4.16
CA GLY A 191 -5.22 -15.57 -5.25
C GLY A 191 -5.89 -15.50 -6.63
N LEU A 192 -6.91 -16.33 -6.86
CA LEU A 192 -7.67 -16.36 -8.12
C LEU A 192 -8.47 -15.07 -8.36
N LEU A 193 -8.99 -14.45 -7.30
CA LEU A 193 -9.66 -13.15 -7.36
C LEU A 193 -8.68 -11.96 -7.42
N LYS A 194 -7.36 -12.22 -7.47
CA LYS A 194 -6.29 -11.21 -7.43
C LYS A 194 -6.43 -10.22 -6.26
N LEU A 195 -6.89 -10.69 -5.09
CA LEU A 195 -7.04 -9.89 -3.87
C LEU A 195 -5.71 -9.62 -3.15
N GLY A 196 -4.57 -9.76 -3.82
CA GLY A 196 -3.25 -9.44 -3.25
C GLY A 196 -3.10 -7.98 -2.83
N TRP A 197 -3.88 -7.07 -3.44
CA TRP A 197 -3.94 -5.65 -3.04
C TRP A 197 -4.50 -5.48 -1.61
N ALA A 198 -5.42 -6.35 -1.18
CA ALA A 198 -5.99 -6.29 0.17
C ALA A 198 -4.94 -6.57 1.26
N VAL A 199 -3.91 -7.35 0.93
CA VAL A 199 -2.80 -7.60 1.86
C VAL A 199 -1.92 -6.36 2.04
N GLU A 200 -1.96 -5.41 1.11
CA GLU A 200 -1.16 -4.17 1.19
C GLU A 200 -1.69 -3.18 2.23
N PHE A 201 -2.91 -3.37 2.73
CA PHE A 201 -3.41 -2.60 3.87
C PHE A 201 -2.75 -2.97 5.19
N ILE A 202 -2.01 -4.09 5.26
CA ILE A 202 -1.35 -4.51 6.49
C ILE A 202 -0.08 -3.67 6.67
N PRO A 203 -0.02 -2.79 7.68
CA PRO A 203 1.11 -1.90 7.84
C PRO A 203 2.37 -2.67 8.25
N HIS A 204 3.53 -2.20 7.83
CA HIS A 204 4.82 -2.79 8.22
C HIS A 204 5.00 -2.86 9.75
N VAL A 205 4.45 -1.88 10.47
CA VAL A 205 4.45 -1.80 11.93
C VAL A 205 3.81 -3.02 12.58
N ALA A 206 2.64 -3.43 12.08
CA ALA A 206 1.91 -4.58 12.59
C ALA A 206 2.74 -5.87 12.41
N THR A 207 3.36 -6.04 11.24
CA THR A 207 4.24 -7.18 10.95
C THR A 207 5.46 -7.22 11.87
N SER A 208 6.16 -6.09 12.07
CA SER A 208 7.35 -6.04 12.94
C SER A 208 7.00 -6.30 14.41
N ALA A 209 5.88 -5.74 14.89
CA ALA A 209 5.37 -5.98 16.25
C ALA A 209 5.01 -7.45 16.47
N PHE A 210 4.28 -8.04 15.53
CA PHE A 210 3.91 -9.45 15.53
C PHE A 210 5.12 -10.37 15.53
N VAL A 211 6.08 -10.15 14.63
CA VAL A 211 7.30 -10.96 14.52
C VAL A 211 8.10 -10.90 15.82
N THR A 212 8.23 -9.70 16.41
CA THR A 212 8.93 -9.53 17.69
C THR A 212 8.21 -10.26 18.82
N ALA A 213 6.89 -10.11 18.93
CA ALA A 213 6.10 -10.79 19.93
C ALA A 213 6.15 -12.31 19.79
N ALA A 214 5.96 -12.82 18.57
CA ALA A 214 6.03 -14.25 18.27
C ALA A 214 7.41 -14.82 18.64
N ALA A 215 8.49 -14.10 18.34
CA ALA A 215 9.84 -14.52 18.72
C ALA A 215 10.02 -14.63 20.24
N ILE A 216 9.50 -13.67 21.01
CA ILE A 216 9.51 -13.69 22.48
C ILE A 216 8.65 -14.85 23.01
N THR A 217 7.42 -15.02 22.52
CA THR A 217 6.51 -16.11 22.90
C THR A 217 7.14 -17.48 22.66
N ILE A 218 7.72 -17.70 21.48
CA ILE A 218 8.37 -18.95 21.12
C ILE A 218 9.61 -19.18 21.99
N ALA A 219 10.45 -18.16 22.19
CA ALA A 219 11.63 -18.28 23.04
C ALA A 219 11.25 -18.71 24.46
N LEU A 220 10.27 -18.05 25.07
CA LEU A 220 9.74 -18.38 26.40
C LEU A 220 9.13 -19.79 26.45
N GLY A 221 8.38 -20.18 25.43
CA GLY A 221 7.80 -21.52 25.29
C GLY A 221 8.83 -22.64 25.22
N GLN A 222 10.06 -22.35 24.79
CA GLN A 222 11.14 -23.34 24.70
C GLN A 222 12.03 -23.42 25.95
N VAL A 223 11.98 -22.43 26.85
CA VAL A 223 12.81 -22.43 28.08
C VAL A 223 12.55 -23.67 28.97
N PRO A 224 11.29 -24.12 29.21
CA PRO A 224 11.04 -25.36 29.95
C PRO A 224 11.73 -26.60 29.35
N THR A 225 11.68 -26.73 28.02
CA THR A 225 12.31 -27.85 27.30
C THR A 225 13.82 -27.77 27.38
N LEU A 226 14.38 -26.56 27.23
CA LEU A 226 15.81 -26.27 27.37
C LEU A 226 16.34 -26.68 28.75
N LEU A 227 15.58 -26.39 29.82
CA LEU A 227 15.98 -26.64 31.21
C LEU A 227 15.64 -28.05 31.73
N GLY A 228 14.89 -28.85 30.97
CA GLY A 228 14.49 -30.18 31.42
C GLY A 228 13.24 -30.24 32.30
N ILE A 229 12.51 -29.12 32.43
CA ILE A 229 11.36 -29.03 33.32
C ILE A 229 10.15 -29.64 32.62
N SER A 230 9.47 -30.57 33.29
CA SER A 230 8.24 -31.23 32.82
C SER A 230 6.99 -30.66 33.50
N GLY A 231 5.85 -30.66 32.80
CA GLY A 231 4.55 -30.28 33.37
C GLY A 231 4.19 -28.80 33.29
N ILE A 232 4.87 -28.02 32.43
CA ILE A 232 4.51 -26.62 32.16
C ILE A 232 3.67 -26.56 30.88
N TYR A 233 2.53 -25.87 30.94
CA TYR A 233 1.71 -25.62 29.77
C TYR A 233 2.30 -24.49 28.93
N THR A 234 3.02 -24.82 27.85
CA THR A 234 3.76 -23.87 27.01
C THR A 234 2.92 -23.19 25.93
N ARG A 235 1.61 -23.46 25.87
CA ARG A 235 0.69 -22.94 24.84
C ARG A 235 -0.22 -21.81 25.35
N GLY A 236 -0.08 -21.45 26.63
CA GLY A 236 -0.81 -20.36 27.25
C GLY A 236 -0.18 -18.99 26.95
N PRO A 237 -0.75 -17.91 27.53
CA PRO A 237 -0.15 -16.57 27.47
C PRO A 237 1.31 -16.59 27.92
N SER A 238 2.17 -15.85 27.20
CA SER A 238 3.63 -15.97 27.37
C SER A 238 4.10 -15.59 28.77
N TYR A 239 3.41 -14.64 29.43
CA TYR A 239 3.71 -14.27 30.81
C TYR A 239 3.48 -15.41 31.81
N GLN A 240 2.45 -16.25 31.59
CA GLN A 240 2.16 -17.40 32.46
C GLN A 240 3.25 -18.46 32.31
N VAL A 241 3.65 -18.74 31.07
CA VAL A 241 4.77 -19.67 30.79
C VAL A 241 6.04 -19.21 31.50
N PHE A 242 6.34 -17.90 31.45
CA PHE A 242 7.49 -17.34 32.17
C PHE A 242 7.37 -17.54 33.69
N VAL A 243 6.24 -17.18 34.30
CA VAL A 243 6.01 -17.32 35.75
C VAL A 243 6.09 -18.78 36.19
N ASP A 244 5.48 -19.71 35.45
CA ASP A 244 5.49 -21.14 35.76
C ASP A 244 6.87 -21.77 35.56
N THR A 245 7.62 -21.27 34.58
CA THR A 245 9.04 -21.63 34.41
C THR A 245 9.84 -21.17 35.63
N CYS A 246 9.65 -19.92 36.08
CA CYS A 246 10.29 -19.37 37.27
C CYS A 246 9.98 -20.20 38.54
N LYS A 247 8.73 -20.61 38.73
CA LYS A 247 8.32 -21.52 39.82
C LYS A 247 8.93 -22.92 39.68
N GLY A 248 9.18 -23.37 38.45
CA GLY A 248 9.72 -24.68 38.11
C GLY A 248 11.24 -24.81 38.21
N LEU A 249 12.00 -23.76 38.53
CA LEU A 249 13.47 -23.79 38.57
C LEU A 249 14.04 -24.85 39.52
N GLY A 250 13.34 -25.20 40.59
CA GLY A 250 13.76 -26.28 41.50
C GLY A 250 13.74 -27.69 40.86
N ARG A 251 13.14 -27.86 39.68
CA ARG A 251 12.96 -29.16 38.99
C ARG A 251 13.88 -29.31 37.76
N ILE A 252 14.94 -28.52 37.68
CA ILE A 252 15.91 -28.57 36.57
C ILE A 252 16.57 -29.95 36.50
N LYS A 253 16.68 -30.49 35.28
CA LYS A 253 17.34 -31.78 35.01
C LYS A 253 18.66 -31.57 34.27
N ILE A 254 19.41 -32.67 34.09
CA ILE A 254 20.68 -32.70 33.33
C ILE A 254 20.48 -32.19 31.87
N ASP A 255 19.25 -32.27 31.34
CA ASP A 255 18.83 -31.61 30.09
C ASP A 255 19.36 -30.16 29.96
N ALA A 256 19.35 -29.39 31.06
CA ALA A 256 19.81 -28.01 31.08
C ALA A 256 21.29 -27.86 30.70
N ALA A 257 22.13 -28.81 31.09
CA ALA A 257 23.55 -28.79 30.72
C ALA A 257 23.71 -28.90 29.20
N VAL A 258 22.95 -29.80 28.56
CA VAL A 258 22.95 -29.98 27.10
C VAL A 258 22.36 -28.76 26.39
N GLY A 259 21.21 -28.27 26.84
CA GLY A 259 20.52 -27.13 26.22
C GLY A 259 21.32 -25.83 26.31
N LEU A 260 21.81 -25.48 27.51
CA LEU A 260 22.51 -24.22 27.74
C LEU A 260 23.87 -24.19 27.03
N THR A 261 24.63 -25.29 27.07
CA THR A 261 25.91 -25.38 26.33
C THR A 261 25.69 -25.33 24.82
N ALA A 262 24.59 -25.92 24.29
CA ALA A 262 24.24 -25.80 22.88
C ALA A 262 23.90 -24.35 22.50
N LEU A 263 23.12 -23.66 23.32
CA LEU A 263 22.74 -22.26 23.09
C LEU A 263 23.95 -21.32 23.13
N VAL A 264 24.86 -21.52 24.10
CA VAL A 264 26.11 -20.77 24.21
C VAL A 264 26.99 -21.02 23.00
N LEU A 265 27.15 -22.28 22.57
CA LEU A 265 27.94 -22.62 21.38
C LEU A 265 27.39 -21.96 20.10
N LEU A 266 26.06 -21.98 19.91
CA LEU A 266 25.41 -21.30 18.78
C LEU A 266 25.67 -19.79 18.80
N THR A 267 25.52 -19.18 19.96
CA THR A 267 25.73 -17.73 20.10
C THR A 267 27.21 -17.37 19.91
N PHE A 268 28.11 -18.19 20.43
CA PHE A 268 29.55 -18.01 20.32
C PHE A 268 30.00 -18.09 18.86
N ILE A 269 29.64 -19.14 18.12
CA ILE A 269 29.99 -19.28 16.70
C ILE A 269 29.40 -18.12 15.89
N LYS A 270 28.18 -17.66 16.21
CA LYS A 270 27.58 -16.47 15.56
C LYS A 270 28.48 -15.25 15.71
N ARG A 271 28.75 -14.86 16.96
CA ARG A 271 29.47 -13.62 17.29
C ARG A 271 30.89 -13.67 16.77
N LEU A 272 31.55 -14.82 16.86
CA LEU A 272 32.89 -15.02 16.31
C LEU A 272 32.91 -14.82 14.80
N CYS A 273 32.01 -15.45 14.06
CA CYS A 273 31.93 -15.28 12.60
C CYS A 273 31.60 -13.83 12.20
N GLU A 274 30.66 -13.18 12.88
CA GLU A 274 30.31 -11.77 12.61
C GLU A 274 31.48 -10.83 12.88
N TYR A 275 32.17 -11.02 14.00
CA TYR A 275 33.40 -10.28 14.32
C TYR A 275 34.47 -10.49 13.24
N MET A 276 34.72 -11.74 12.82
CA MET A 276 35.72 -12.05 11.79
C MET A 276 35.35 -11.54 10.41
N ILE A 277 34.06 -11.47 10.05
CA ILE A 277 33.59 -10.83 8.81
C ILE A 277 33.97 -9.35 8.79
N THR A 278 33.73 -8.64 9.89
CA THR A 278 34.09 -7.20 9.97
C THR A 278 35.60 -6.97 9.92
N ARG A 279 36.39 -7.87 10.51
CA ARG A 279 37.87 -7.77 10.55
C ARG A 279 38.54 -8.20 9.25
N GLN A 280 38.05 -9.25 8.58
CA GLN A 280 38.64 -9.85 7.39
C GLN A 280 37.69 -9.81 6.19
N LYS A 281 37.46 -8.61 5.64
CA LYS A 281 36.61 -8.42 4.45
C LYS A 281 37.00 -9.31 3.27
N ASN A 282 38.30 -9.57 3.07
CA ASN A 282 38.80 -10.44 1.98
C ASN A 282 38.33 -11.90 2.09
N ARG A 283 37.93 -12.38 3.27
CA ARG A 283 37.44 -13.76 3.51
C ARG A 283 35.97 -13.80 3.92
N GLU A 284 35.21 -12.73 3.65
CA GLU A 284 33.79 -12.62 4.02
C GLU A 284 32.96 -13.84 3.62
N LYS A 285 33.16 -14.34 2.38
CA LYS A 285 32.42 -15.52 1.88
C LYS A 285 32.66 -16.76 2.73
N VAL A 286 33.90 -17.02 3.13
CA VAL A 286 34.26 -18.20 3.95
C VAL A 286 33.59 -18.11 5.32
N TRP A 287 33.72 -16.98 6.00
CA TRP A 287 33.11 -16.76 7.30
C TRP A 287 31.57 -16.78 7.24
N THR A 288 30.98 -16.31 6.15
CA THR A 288 29.53 -16.38 5.91
C THR A 288 29.06 -17.83 5.71
N THR A 289 29.84 -18.65 4.99
CA THR A 289 29.56 -20.08 4.84
C THR A 289 29.67 -20.82 6.18
N ILE A 290 30.73 -20.57 6.96
CA ILE A 290 30.90 -21.17 8.30
C ILE A 290 29.75 -20.78 9.23
N ASN A 291 29.34 -19.51 9.22
CA ASN A 291 28.18 -19.04 10.00
C ASN A 291 26.88 -19.76 9.62
N SER A 292 26.72 -20.10 8.34
CA SER A 292 25.53 -20.82 7.84
C SER A 292 25.52 -22.30 8.25
N LEU A 293 26.69 -22.93 8.36
CA LEU A 293 26.84 -24.33 8.81
C LEU A 293 26.75 -24.51 10.33
N ARG A 294 26.66 -23.43 11.11
CA ARG A 294 26.63 -23.46 12.57
C ARG A 294 25.53 -24.37 13.15
N PHE A 295 24.32 -24.29 12.61
CA PHE A 295 23.18 -25.10 13.08
C PHE A 295 23.48 -26.58 12.92
N LEU A 296 23.99 -26.97 11.75
CA LEU A 296 24.40 -28.35 11.44
C LEU A 296 25.52 -28.82 12.38
N PHE A 297 26.58 -28.03 12.52
CA PHE A 297 27.70 -28.39 13.39
C PHE A 297 27.25 -28.63 14.83
N THR A 298 26.41 -27.74 15.37
CA THR A 298 25.90 -27.85 16.74
C THR A 298 25.02 -29.11 16.88
N VAL A 299 24.04 -29.31 15.99
CA VAL A 299 23.16 -30.47 16.01
C VAL A 299 23.96 -31.77 15.96
N SER A 300 24.87 -31.90 14.99
CA SER A 300 25.70 -33.09 14.81
C SER A 300 26.58 -33.38 16.02
N LEU A 301 27.18 -32.34 16.63
CA LEU A 301 27.98 -32.48 17.84
C LEU A 301 27.14 -33.02 19.01
N TYR A 302 25.95 -32.47 19.26
CA TYR A 302 25.09 -32.92 20.36
C TYR A 302 24.43 -34.28 20.09
N ILE A 303 24.19 -34.64 18.83
CA ILE A 303 23.82 -36.02 18.46
C ILE A 303 24.95 -36.99 18.83
N LEU A 304 26.20 -36.65 18.49
CA LEU A 304 27.36 -37.49 18.81
C LEU A 304 27.53 -37.64 20.33
N ILE A 305 27.44 -36.55 21.10
CA ILE A 305 27.50 -36.58 22.56
C ILE A 305 26.36 -37.46 23.11
N SER A 306 25.14 -37.31 22.59
CA SER A 306 23.98 -38.11 23.00
C SER A 306 24.16 -39.59 22.73
N PHE A 307 24.66 -39.94 21.55
CA PHE A 307 24.99 -41.31 21.19
C PHE A 307 26.05 -41.89 22.14
N LEU A 308 27.14 -41.18 22.40
CA LEU A 308 28.21 -41.67 23.30
C LEU A 308 27.73 -41.89 24.73
N VAL A 309 26.83 -41.03 25.23
CA VAL A 309 26.32 -41.10 26.61
C VAL A 309 25.24 -42.16 26.79
N ASN A 310 24.34 -42.31 25.82
CA ASN A 310 23.12 -43.12 25.96
C ASN A 310 23.16 -44.45 25.17
N ARG A 311 24.21 -44.76 24.39
CA ARG A 311 24.29 -45.99 23.57
C ARG A 311 24.13 -47.31 24.34
N ASN A 312 24.53 -47.34 25.62
CA ASN A 312 24.55 -48.55 26.44
C ASN A 312 23.35 -48.65 27.39
N VAL A 313 22.40 -47.71 27.29
CA VAL A 313 21.31 -47.55 28.26
C VAL A 313 19.97 -47.60 27.51
N PRO A 314 18.97 -48.35 28.00
CA PRO A 314 17.64 -48.37 27.38
C PRO A 314 16.97 -46.99 27.44
N LEU A 315 16.06 -46.72 26.50
CA LEU A 315 15.42 -45.40 26.32
C LEU A 315 14.79 -44.82 27.61
N ASN A 316 14.25 -45.68 28.47
CA ASN A 316 13.58 -45.29 29.71
C ASN A 316 14.55 -44.79 30.80
N GLU A 317 15.84 -45.13 30.70
CA GLU A 317 16.89 -44.74 31.64
C GLU A 317 17.85 -43.69 31.03
N ALA A 318 17.50 -43.11 29.87
CA ALA A 318 18.31 -42.08 29.24
C ALA A 318 18.57 -40.91 30.21
N LYS A 319 19.82 -40.46 30.30
CA LYS A 319 20.24 -39.42 31.27
C LYS A 319 19.59 -38.06 31.01
N PHE A 320 19.12 -37.85 29.79
CA PHE A 320 18.41 -36.66 29.34
C PHE A 320 17.44 -37.04 28.22
N ARG A 321 16.43 -36.20 27.99
CA ARG A 321 15.35 -36.47 27.03
C ARG A 321 15.86 -36.49 25.59
N ILE A 322 15.74 -37.64 24.94
CA ILE A 322 16.04 -37.83 23.52
C ILE A 322 14.75 -37.97 22.71
N LEU A 323 14.85 -37.73 21.40
CA LEU A 323 13.72 -37.69 20.48
C LEU A 323 13.00 -39.05 20.36
N GLY A 324 13.76 -40.15 20.28
CA GLY A 324 13.20 -41.50 20.20
C GLY A 324 12.89 -41.98 18.77
N PRO A 325 12.14 -43.10 18.62
CA PRO A 325 11.94 -43.74 17.33
C PRO A 325 11.02 -42.92 16.41
N ILE A 326 11.47 -42.73 15.17
CA ILE A 326 10.70 -42.12 14.09
C ILE A 326 10.32 -43.24 13.10
N PRO A 327 9.04 -43.41 12.73
CA PRO A 327 8.62 -44.45 11.80
C PRO A 327 9.25 -44.26 10.42
N VAL A 328 9.77 -45.36 9.85
CA VAL A 328 10.42 -45.35 8.54
C VAL A 328 9.42 -45.10 7.42
N GLY A 329 9.73 -44.09 6.61
CA GLY A 329 8.97 -43.72 5.42
C GLY A 329 7.59 -43.12 5.72
N PHE A 330 6.78 -43.03 4.66
CA PHE A 330 5.46 -42.42 4.70
C PHE A 330 4.39 -43.44 5.10
N ARG A 331 4.18 -43.63 6.41
CA ARG A 331 3.19 -44.58 6.94
C ARG A 331 1.83 -43.96 7.24
N ARG A 332 1.71 -42.63 7.23
CA ARG A 332 0.51 -41.88 7.63
C ARG A 332 -0.03 -40.94 6.53
N VAL A 333 -0.02 -41.40 5.27
CA VAL A 333 -0.62 -40.69 4.14
C VAL A 333 -2.14 -40.89 4.21
N ARG A 334 -2.90 -39.82 4.48
CA ARG A 334 -4.36 -39.84 4.51
C ARG A 334 -4.91 -38.53 3.95
N PRO A 335 -6.05 -38.57 3.25
CA PRO A 335 -6.75 -37.33 2.90
C PRO A 335 -7.21 -36.60 4.18
N PRO A 336 -7.34 -35.26 4.15
CA PRO A 336 -7.88 -34.51 5.28
C PRO A 336 -9.32 -34.93 5.59
N THR A 337 -9.65 -35.04 6.87
CA THR A 337 -10.99 -35.44 7.31
C THR A 337 -11.94 -34.24 7.22
N LEU A 338 -12.80 -34.23 6.20
CA LEU A 338 -13.76 -33.15 5.92
C LEU A 338 -15.13 -33.43 6.56
N GLN A 339 -15.15 -33.65 7.87
CA GLN A 339 -16.41 -33.81 8.60
C GLN A 339 -17.04 -32.45 8.94
N PRO A 340 -18.37 -32.27 8.78
CA PRO A 340 -19.03 -30.99 9.04
C PRO A 340 -18.80 -30.45 10.46
N ASP A 341 -18.76 -31.32 11.46
CA ASP A 341 -18.58 -30.92 12.86
C ASP A 341 -17.17 -30.38 13.11
N LEU A 342 -16.15 -31.01 12.52
CA LEU A 342 -14.78 -30.52 12.56
C LEU A 342 -14.65 -29.17 11.84
N ILE A 343 -15.26 -29.02 10.66
CA ILE A 343 -15.23 -27.76 9.90
C ILE A 343 -15.88 -26.62 10.70
N LYS A 344 -17.03 -26.87 11.34
CA LYS A 344 -17.71 -25.88 12.19
C LYS A 344 -16.87 -25.47 13.39
N ALA A 345 -16.21 -26.43 14.05
CA ALA A 345 -15.33 -26.15 15.18
C ALA A 345 -14.08 -25.35 14.78
N LEU A 346 -13.59 -25.54 13.55
CA LEU A 346 -12.35 -24.94 13.05
C LEU A 346 -12.57 -23.57 12.40
N LEU A 347 -13.79 -23.27 11.93
CA LEU A 347 -14.13 -22.02 11.25
C LEU A 347 -13.75 -20.74 12.03
N PRO A 348 -13.92 -20.66 13.38
CA PRO A 348 -13.53 -19.49 14.15
C PRO A 348 -11.99 -19.29 14.26
N GLU A 349 -11.21 -20.36 14.15
CA GLU A 349 -9.75 -20.33 14.28
C GLU A 349 -9.04 -19.98 12.95
N LEU A 350 -9.73 -20.18 11.81
CA LEU A 350 -9.16 -19.97 10.48
C LEU A 350 -8.77 -18.52 10.13
N PRO A 351 -9.56 -17.48 10.45
CA PRO A 351 -9.23 -16.11 10.04
C PRO A 351 -7.89 -15.63 10.61
N ALA A 352 -7.63 -15.92 11.89
CA ALA A 352 -6.38 -15.62 12.57
C ALA A 352 -5.20 -16.32 11.86
N ALA A 353 -5.33 -17.62 11.61
CA ALA A 353 -4.31 -18.39 10.91
C ALA A 353 -4.07 -17.91 9.48
N ALA A 354 -5.14 -17.59 8.76
CA ALA A 354 -5.07 -17.08 7.40
C ALA A 354 -4.27 -15.78 7.33
N ILE A 355 -4.61 -14.81 8.19
CA ILE A 355 -3.92 -13.51 8.25
C ILE A 355 -2.44 -13.71 8.58
N ILE A 356 -2.12 -14.53 9.58
CA ILE A 356 -0.73 -14.79 9.98
C ILE A 356 0.07 -15.42 8.84
N ILE A 357 -0.46 -16.48 8.23
CA ILE A 357 0.20 -17.20 7.15
C ILE A 357 0.47 -16.27 5.95
N ILE A 358 -0.52 -15.45 5.57
CA ILE A 358 -0.43 -14.44 4.50
C ILE A 358 0.65 -13.39 4.82
N ILE A 359 0.59 -12.79 6.01
CA ILE A 359 1.53 -11.74 6.43
C ILE A 359 2.96 -12.28 6.41
N GLU A 360 3.19 -13.41 7.08
CA GLU A 360 4.52 -14.01 7.20
C GLU A 360 5.09 -14.30 5.80
N HIS A 361 4.29 -14.92 4.93
CA HIS A 361 4.71 -15.27 3.58
C HIS A 361 5.08 -14.05 2.73
N ILE A 362 4.17 -13.07 2.65
CA ILE A 362 4.34 -11.91 1.76
C ILE A 362 5.41 -10.96 2.28
N ALA A 363 5.54 -10.80 3.61
CA ALA A 363 6.60 -9.99 4.20
C ALA A 363 7.99 -10.55 3.87
N ILE A 364 8.16 -11.88 3.99
CA ILE A 364 9.42 -12.55 3.67
C ILE A 364 9.70 -12.44 2.16
N ALA A 365 8.72 -12.75 1.32
CA ALA A 365 8.85 -12.62 -0.12
C ALA A 365 9.28 -11.19 -0.48
N LYS A 366 8.48 -10.16 -0.18
CA LYS A 366 8.76 -8.74 -0.48
C LYS A 366 10.12 -8.28 0.08
N SER A 367 10.55 -8.78 1.24
CA SER A 367 11.87 -8.47 1.80
C SER A 367 13.01 -8.95 0.89
N PHE A 368 12.96 -10.21 0.45
CA PHE A 368 13.97 -10.78 -0.45
C PHE A 368 13.92 -10.20 -1.87
N GLY A 369 12.73 -9.84 -2.36
CA GLY A 369 12.56 -9.11 -3.63
C GLY A 369 13.26 -7.75 -3.61
N ARG A 370 13.03 -6.95 -2.56
CA ARG A 370 13.72 -5.65 -2.38
C ARG A 370 15.23 -5.81 -2.26
N LYS A 371 15.70 -6.82 -1.53
CA LYS A 371 17.14 -7.07 -1.32
C LYS A 371 17.89 -7.40 -2.62
N HIS A 372 17.23 -8.09 -3.56
CA HIS A 372 17.86 -8.54 -4.81
C HIS A 372 17.36 -7.81 -6.06
N GLY A 373 16.53 -6.78 -5.90
CA GLY A 373 16.09 -5.90 -6.99
C GLY A 373 15.08 -6.53 -7.96
N TYR A 374 14.18 -7.40 -7.48
CA TYR A 374 13.09 -7.95 -8.30
C TYR A 374 11.71 -7.72 -7.65
N SER A 375 10.66 -7.64 -8.46
CA SER A 375 9.29 -7.44 -8.01
C SER A 375 8.60 -8.76 -7.68
N ILE A 376 7.68 -8.72 -6.73
CA ILE A 376 6.94 -9.90 -6.25
C ILE A 376 5.47 -9.65 -6.44
N SER A 377 4.80 -10.62 -7.04
CA SER A 377 3.36 -10.55 -7.28
C SER A 377 2.63 -11.16 -6.08
N THR A 378 2.03 -10.31 -5.25
CA THR A 378 1.33 -10.73 -4.03
C THR A 378 0.24 -11.76 -4.30
N SER A 379 -0.59 -11.54 -5.32
CA SER A 379 -1.66 -12.49 -5.71
C SER A 379 -1.12 -13.85 -6.14
N GLN A 380 0.06 -13.87 -6.78
CA GLN A 380 0.68 -15.11 -7.23
C GLN A 380 1.33 -15.88 -6.08
N GLU A 381 1.94 -15.18 -5.12
CA GLU A 381 2.41 -15.78 -3.86
C GLU A 381 1.24 -16.41 -3.07
N LEU A 382 0.05 -15.78 -3.07
CA LEU A 382 -1.17 -16.36 -2.47
C LEU A 382 -1.56 -17.70 -3.14
N ILE A 383 -1.46 -17.81 -4.46
CA ILE A 383 -1.72 -19.07 -5.18
C ILE A 383 -0.66 -20.12 -4.81
N SER A 384 0.60 -19.71 -4.69
CA SER A 384 1.69 -20.61 -4.31
C SER A 384 1.51 -21.20 -2.92
N ILE A 385 1.14 -20.37 -1.93
CA ILE A 385 0.87 -20.86 -0.57
C ILE A 385 -0.44 -21.64 -0.48
N ALA A 386 -1.44 -21.30 -1.31
CA ALA A 386 -2.68 -22.05 -1.42
C ALA A 386 -2.43 -23.48 -1.89
N ALA A 387 -1.72 -23.62 -3.01
CA ALA A 387 -1.42 -24.93 -3.57
C ALA A 387 -0.65 -25.78 -2.56
N THR A 388 0.32 -25.18 -1.86
CA THR A 388 1.11 -25.81 -0.80
C THR A 388 0.23 -26.36 0.33
N ASN A 389 -0.70 -25.53 0.84
CA ASN A 389 -1.55 -25.91 1.96
C ASN A 389 -2.74 -26.80 1.58
N ILE A 390 -3.14 -26.85 0.30
CA ILE A 390 -4.14 -27.80 -0.21
C ILE A 390 -3.50 -29.18 -0.43
N ALA A 391 -2.33 -29.23 -1.08
CA ALA A 391 -1.68 -30.50 -1.43
C ALA A 391 -0.99 -31.16 -0.23
N GLY A 392 -0.42 -30.36 0.69
CA GLY A 392 0.31 -30.85 1.86
C GLY A 392 -0.45 -31.87 2.73
N PRO A 393 -1.69 -31.58 3.14
CA PRO A 393 -2.51 -32.46 3.96
C PRO A 393 -2.65 -33.90 3.45
N PHE A 394 -2.71 -34.09 2.13
CA PHE A 394 -2.81 -35.42 1.53
C PHE A 394 -1.60 -36.31 1.81
N VAL A 395 -0.45 -35.72 2.14
CA VAL A 395 0.81 -36.41 2.45
C VAL A 395 1.11 -36.38 3.96
N GLY A 396 0.19 -35.86 4.78
CA GLY A 396 0.38 -35.69 6.21
C GLY A 396 1.17 -34.43 6.58
N ALA A 397 1.25 -33.43 5.69
CA ALA A 397 1.73 -32.10 6.06
C ALA A 397 0.62 -31.32 6.79
N TYR A 398 1.02 -30.38 7.64
CA TYR A 398 0.11 -29.38 8.21
C TYR A 398 0.46 -27.98 7.66
N ALA A 399 -0.24 -26.97 8.18
CA ALA A 399 -0.16 -25.60 7.67
C ALA A 399 1.29 -25.13 7.55
N SER A 400 1.65 -24.65 6.36
CA SER A 400 3.00 -24.29 5.95
C SER A 400 3.03 -22.88 5.35
N THR A 401 4.13 -22.15 5.59
CA THR A 401 4.35 -20.79 5.08
C THR A 401 5.84 -20.54 4.79
N ALA A 402 6.20 -19.33 4.36
CA ALA A 402 7.61 -18.99 4.16
C ALA A 402 8.35 -18.93 5.50
N SER A 403 9.54 -19.53 5.55
CA SER A 403 10.42 -19.47 6.72
C SER A 403 11.51 -18.42 6.54
N PHE A 404 11.62 -17.46 7.47
CA PHE A 404 12.69 -16.45 7.42
C PHE A 404 14.07 -17.09 7.50
N GLY A 405 14.25 -18.04 8.43
CA GLY A 405 15.51 -18.76 8.61
C GLY A 405 15.90 -19.58 7.38
N GLY A 406 14.94 -20.34 6.83
CA GLY A 406 15.16 -21.13 5.61
C GLY A 406 15.50 -20.26 4.41
N SER A 407 14.73 -19.19 4.20
CA SER A 407 14.93 -18.28 3.06
C SER A 407 16.26 -17.51 3.16
N ALA A 408 16.68 -17.15 4.37
CA ALA A 408 17.98 -16.51 4.60
C ALA A 408 19.16 -17.45 4.30
N VAL A 409 19.04 -18.74 4.66
CA VAL A 409 20.04 -19.76 4.30
C VAL A 409 20.10 -19.94 2.79
N LEU A 410 18.94 -20.03 2.13
CA LEU A 410 18.85 -20.22 0.69
C LEU A 410 19.46 -19.02 -0.08
N SER A 411 19.16 -17.80 0.35
CA SER A 411 19.76 -16.56 -0.17
C SER A 411 21.28 -16.53 0.03
N LYS A 412 21.78 -16.88 1.23
CA LYS A 412 23.23 -16.89 1.53
C LYS A 412 23.98 -18.00 0.81
N ALA A 413 23.35 -19.15 0.58
CA ALA A 413 23.92 -20.25 -0.19
C ALA A 413 23.98 -19.95 -1.70
N GLY A 414 23.39 -18.84 -2.14
CA GLY A 414 23.50 -18.35 -3.51
C GLY A 414 22.54 -19.03 -4.48
N ALA A 415 21.34 -19.42 -4.01
CA ALA A 415 20.29 -19.94 -4.87
C ALA A 415 20.00 -18.98 -6.04
N ARG A 416 19.92 -19.54 -7.23
CA ARG A 416 19.70 -18.82 -8.49
C ARG A 416 18.25 -18.91 -8.94
N THR A 417 17.57 -20.01 -8.61
CA THR A 417 16.15 -20.20 -8.93
C THR A 417 15.41 -20.89 -7.80
N ALA A 418 14.07 -20.88 -7.86
CA ALA A 418 13.22 -21.61 -6.94
C ALA A 418 13.41 -23.15 -7.03
N LEU A 419 14.11 -23.65 -8.06
CA LEU A 419 14.44 -25.07 -8.22
C LEU A 419 15.27 -25.63 -7.05
N ALA A 420 15.99 -24.78 -6.33
CA ALA A 420 16.67 -25.18 -5.10
C ALA A 420 15.73 -25.82 -4.06
N GLY A 421 14.44 -25.45 -4.06
CA GLY A 421 13.40 -26.08 -3.25
C GLY A 421 13.15 -27.55 -3.56
N VAL A 422 13.32 -27.99 -4.82
CA VAL A 422 13.17 -29.42 -5.20
C VAL A 422 14.43 -30.24 -4.92
N PHE A 423 15.60 -29.62 -4.80
CA PHE A 423 16.77 -30.32 -4.25
C PHE A 423 16.66 -30.48 -2.74
N ASN A 424 16.12 -29.47 -2.03
CA ASN A 424 15.78 -29.55 -0.61
C ASN A 424 14.78 -30.68 -0.32
N ALA A 425 13.61 -30.63 -0.96
CA ALA A 425 13.08 -31.74 -1.76
C ALA A 425 13.64 -33.17 -1.55
N CYS A 426 14.45 -33.56 -2.52
CA CYS A 426 15.09 -34.86 -2.58
C CYS A 426 15.95 -35.17 -1.34
N ALA A 427 16.66 -34.17 -0.78
CA ALA A 427 17.54 -34.38 0.37
C ALA A 427 16.79 -34.76 1.66
N LEU A 428 15.62 -34.17 1.92
CA LEU A 428 14.77 -34.54 3.05
C LEU A 428 14.14 -35.93 2.88
N VAL A 429 13.75 -36.31 1.66
CA VAL A 429 13.28 -37.69 1.37
C VAL A 429 14.38 -38.68 1.68
N LEU A 430 15.61 -38.42 1.21
CA LEU A 430 16.76 -39.25 1.51
C LEU A 430 16.98 -39.36 3.03
N THR A 431 16.82 -38.25 3.75
CA THR A 431 16.94 -38.20 5.21
C THR A 431 15.88 -39.09 5.90
N LEU A 432 14.63 -39.05 5.44
CA LEU A 432 13.54 -39.85 6.00
C LEU A 432 13.72 -41.36 5.84
N TYR A 433 14.46 -41.80 4.81
CA TYR A 433 14.74 -43.22 4.59
C TYR A 433 16.07 -43.68 5.19
N VAL A 434 17.09 -42.83 5.18
CA VAL A 434 18.48 -43.22 5.52
C VAL A 434 18.91 -42.72 6.90
N LEU A 435 18.57 -41.49 7.26
CA LEU A 435 19.17 -40.79 8.41
C LEU A 435 18.40 -40.96 9.73
N GLN A 436 17.28 -41.68 9.74
CA GLN A 436 16.46 -41.90 10.94
C GLN A 436 17.22 -42.48 12.15
N PRO A 437 18.14 -43.46 11.99
CA PRO A 437 18.92 -43.97 13.12
C PRO A 437 19.78 -42.89 13.79
N VAL A 438 20.20 -41.87 13.04
CA VAL A 438 20.95 -40.72 13.57
C VAL A 438 20.00 -39.75 14.28
N LEU A 439 18.82 -39.50 13.71
CA LEU A 439 17.81 -38.60 14.28
C LEU A 439 17.27 -39.10 15.63
N TYR A 440 17.24 -40.41 15.86
CA TYR A 440 16.83 -41.03 17.12
C TYR A 440 17.56 -40.43 18.34
N TRP A 441 18.85 -40.15 18.19
CA TRP A 441 19.73 -39.70 19.27
C TRP A 441 19.66 -38.21 19.55
N ILE A 442 18.81 -37.44 18.86
CA ILE A 442 18.74 -35.99 19.05
C ILE A 442 18.27 -35.66 20.49
N PRO A 443 19.03 -34.88 21.27
CA PRO A 443 18.55 -34.34 22.54
C PRO A 443 17.45 -33.30 22.33
N MET A 444 16.36 -33.40 23.09
CA MET A 444 15.26 -32.43 23.04
C MET A 444 15.72 -31.03 23.49
N ALA A 445 16.65 -30.96 24.45
CA ALA A 445 17.21 -29.71 24.94
C ALA A 445 18.05 -28.97 23.88
N SER A 446 18.75 -29.69 22.99
CA SER A 446 19.50 -29.04 21.90
C SER A 446 18.58 -28.52 20.80
N LEU A 447 17.45 -29.20 20.52
CA LEU A 447 16.40 -28.68 19.63
C LEU A 447 15.80 -27.38 20.18
N ALA A 448 15.48 -27.33 21.48
CA ALA A 448 14.99 -26.10 22.13
C ALA A 448 16.01 -24.96 22.01
N ALA A 449 17.30 -25.24 22.22
CA ALA A 449 18.37 -24.24 22.05
C ALA A 449 18.44 -23.68 20.62
N LEU A 450 18.27 -24.54 19.60
CA LEU A 450 18.26 -24.10 18.20
C LEU A 450 17.06 -23.22 17.88
N ILE A 451 15.88 -23.55 18.41
CA ILE A 451 14.68 -22.73 18.23
C ILE A 451 14.90 -21.35 18.87
N ILE A 452 15.32 -21.30 20.15
CA ILE A 452 15.59 -20.04 20.87
C ILE A 452 16.61 -19.20 20.08
N HIS A 453 17.72 -19.81 19.67
CA HIS A 453 18.73 -19.13 18.86
C HIS A 453 18.19 -18.63 17.51
N ALA A 454 17.31 -19.38 16.85
CA ALA A 454 16.72 -18.98 15.58
C ALA A 454 15.78 -17.77 15.74
N VAL A 455 14.87 -17.79 16.73
CA VAL A 455 13.86 -16.74 16.91
C VAL A 455 14.41 -15.45 17.51
N THR A 456 15.46 -15.51 18.35
CA THR A 456 16.13 -14.30 18.87
C THR A 456 16.74 -13.42 17.78
N ASN A 457 17.07 -14.00 16.61
CA ASN A 457 17.54 -13.22 15.46
C ASN A 457 16.42 -12.49 14.71
N LEU A 458 15.17 -12.74 15.08
CA LEU A 458 13.98 -12.19 14.44
C LEU A 458 13.42 -10.97 15.19
N ILE A 459 13.86 -10.76 16.44
CA ILE A 459 13.50 -9.59 17.26
C ILE A 459 14.07 -8.33 16.61
N GLU A 460 13.23 -7.30 16.48
CA GLU A 460 13.63 -6.01 15.91
C GLU A 460 14.74 -5.35 16.75
N PRO A 461 15.86 -4.92 16.16
CA PRO A 461 16.93 -4.27 16.90
C PRO A 461 16.47 -2.95 17.55
N PRO A 462 16.93 -2.62 18.78
CA PRO A 462 16.54 -1.39 19.46
C PRO A 462 16.79 -0.11 18.65
N ALA A 463 17.86 -0.09 17.83
CA ALA A 463 18.17 1.03 16.95
C ALA A 463 17.09 1.27 15.89
N HIS A 464 16.45 0.20 15.38
CA HIS A 464 15.35 0.33 14.41
C HIS A 464 14.08 0.84 15.10
N VAL A 465 13.77 0.33 16.30
CA VAL A 465 12.64 0.82 17.11
C VAL A 465 12.80 2.30 17.47
N PHE A 466 14.02 2.75 17.79
CA PHE A 466 14.29 4.17 18.01
C PHE A 466 14.15 5.01 16.72
N ARG A 467 14.59 4.49 15.58
CA ARG A 467 14.38 5.14 14.29
C ARG A 467 12.90 5.29 13.96
N MET A 468 12.08 4.31 14.32
CA MET A 468 10.63 4.36 14.16
C MET A 468 10.00 5.54 14.92
N TRP A 469 10.44 5.79 16.15
CA TRP A 469 10.02 6.96 16.93
C TRP A 469 10.36 8.29 16.22
N LEU A 470 11.55 8.39 15.63
CA LEU A 470 11.99 9.58 14.88
C LEU A 470 11.20 9.78 13.57
N ILE A 471 10.67 8.70 12.98
CA ILE A 471 9.88 8.77 11.73
C ILE A 471 8.40 9.08 12.04
N SER A 472 7.78 8.31 12.93
CA SER A 472 6.37 8.44 13.32
C SER A 472 6.18 7.96 14.77
N PRO A 473 5.97 8.86 15.74
CA PRO A 473 5.69 8.50 17.13
C PRO A 473 4.44 7.63 17.31
N LEU A 474 3.44 7.78 16.42
CA LEU A 474 2.23 6.96 16.45
C LEU A 474 2.54 5.51 16.09
N ASP A 475 3.37 5.28 15.07
CA ASP A 475 3.79 3.94 14.66
C ASP A 475 4.54 3.24 15.79
N PHE A 476 5.45 3.96 16.47
CA PHE A 476 6.13 3.45 17.66
C PHE A 476 5.15 3.01 18.75
N THR A 477 4.10 3.80 18.99
CA THR A 477 3.07 3.45 19.98
C THR A 477 2.30 2.20 19.57
N ILE A 478 1.88 2.10 18.30
CA ILE A 478 1.21 0.91 17.74
C ILE A 478 2.08 -0.33 17.89
N TYR A 479 3.39 -0.21 17.63
CA TYR A 479 4.34 -1.31 17.78
C TYR A 479 4.34 -1.86 19.22
N PHE A 480 4.46 -1.00 20.22
CA PHE A 480 4.43 -1.43 21.63
C PHE A 480 3.07 -1.99 22.05
N VAL A 481 1.96 -1.39 21.62
CA VAL A 481 0.62 -1.92 21.86
C VAL A 481 0.50 -3.34 21.30
N GLY A 482 1.00 -3.59 20.09
CA GLY A 482 1.02 -4.91 19.47
C GLY A 482 1.84 -5.93 20.24
N VAL A 483 3.07 -5.57 20.63
CA VAL A 483 3.97 -6.46 21.39
C VAL A 483 3.39 -6.79 22.76
N LEU A 484 2.93 -5.78 23.51
CA LEU A 484 2.37 -5.98 24.85
C LEU A 484 1.07 -6.80 24.79
N THR A 485 0.14 -6.46 23.89
CA THR A 485 -1.12 -7.21 23.72
C THR A 485 -0.85 -8.67 23.37
N SER A 486 0.15 -8.93 22.53
CA SER A 486 0.54 -10.29 22.16
C SER A 486 1.09 -11.10 23.32
N ILE A 487 1.90 -10.49 24.19
CA ILE A 487 2.53 -11.15 25.34
C ILE A 487 1.51 -11.44 26.46
N PHE A 488 0.60 -10.49 26.72
CA PHE A 488 -0.36 -10.58 27.82
C PHE A 488 -1.65 -11.31 27.46
N SER A 489 -2.07 -11.29 26.20
CA SER A 489 -3.30 -11.93 25.74
C SER A 489 -3.00 -13.10 24.81
N SER A 490 -2.92 -12.82 23.51
CA SER A 490 -2.65 -13.81 22.47
C SER A 490 -2.02 -13.09 21.27
N LEU A 491 -1.23 -13.83 20.51
CA LEU A 491 -0.55 -13.30 19.33
C LEU A 491 -1.55 -12.76 18.27
N GLU A 492 -2.72 -13.40 18.18
CA GLU A 492 -3.83 -13.02 17.30
C GLU A 492 -4.40 -11.65 17.67
N ASN A 493 -4.69 -11.46 18.97
CA ASN A 493 -5.23 -10.19 19.48
C ASN A 493 -4.24 -9.04 19.28
N GLY A 494 -2.93 -9.30 19.35
CA GLY A 494 -1.92 -8.29 19.05
C GLY A 494 -1.92 -7.84 17.59
N ILE A 495 -2.13 -8.76 16.64
CA ILE A 495 -2.31 -8.39 15.23
C ILE A 495 -3.60 -7.61 15.03
N TYR A 496 -4.72 -8.05 15.60
CA TYR A 496 -5.99 -7.34 15.46
C TYR A 496 -5.91 -5.92 16.03
N ALA A 497 -5.30 -5.74 17.21
CA ALA A 497 -5.11 -4.44 17.82
C ALA A 497 -4.24 -3.51 16.96
N THR A 498 -3.13 -4.01 16.39
CA THR A 498 -2.24 -3.20 15.56
C THR A 498 -2.87 -2.79 14.24
N ILE A 499 -3.53 -3.72 13.53
CA ILE A 499 -4.23 -3.42 12.28
C ILE A 499 -5.36 -2.44 12.55
N ALA A 500 -6.21 -2.70 13.55
CA ALA A 500 -7.33 -1.81 13.88
C ALA A 500 -6.86 -0.40 14.25
N LEU A 501 -5.81 -0.27 15.06
CA LEU A 501 -5.28 1.04 15.45
C LEU A 501 -4.65 1.79 14.27
N SER A 502 -3.90 1.11 13.40
CA SER A 502 -3.37 1.71 12.19
C SER A 502 -4.47 2.13 11.21
N SER A 503 -5.51 1.29 11.02
CA SER A 503 -6.67 1.63 10.20
C SER A 503 -7.45 2.82 10.77
N ALA A 504 -7.65 2.87 12.10
CA ALA A 504 -8.30 4.00 12.75
C ALA A 504 -7.52 5.31 12.55
N ILE A 505 -6.19 5.27 12.68
CA ILE A 505 -5.34 6.44 12.44
C ILE A 505 -5.40 6.88 10.97
N LEU A 506 -5.42 5.92 10.02
CA LEU A 506 -5.58 6.23 8.60
C LEU A 506 -6.92 6.94 8.33
N LEU A 507 -8.03 6.40 8.87
CA LEU A 507 -9.36 6.99 8.73
C LEU A 507 -9.46 8.37 9.38
N ILE A 508 -8.88 8.56 10.56
CA ILE A 508 -8.85 9.87 11.24
C ILE A 508 -8.03 10.88 10.43
N ARG A 509 -6.90 10.48 9.86
CA ARG A 509 -6.09 11.35 8.99
C ARG A 509 -6.85 11.76 7.72
N LEU A 510 -7.61 10.85 7.12
CA LEU A 510 -8.45 11.14 5.97
C LEU A 510 -9.63 12.08 6.34
N ALA A 511 -10.29 11.82 7.47
CA ALA A 511 -11.45 12.59 7.92
C ALA A 511 -11.10 14.00 8.41
N ARG A 512 -9.96 14.16 9.10
CA ARG A 512 -9.54 15.42 9.75
C ARG A 512 -8.53 16.22 8.93
N ALA A 513 -8.41 15.96 7.64
CA ALA A 513 -7.49 16.71 6.78
C ALA A 513 -7.92 18.19 6.69
N GLN A 514 -7.02 19.11 7.02
CA GLN A 514 -7.32 20.55 6.99
C GLN A 514 -6.88 21.17 5.66
N GLY A 515 -7.83 21.73 4.90
CA GLY A 515 -7.51 22.50 3.71
C GLY A 515 -6.98 23.88 4.06
N ARG A 516 -6.32 24.50 3.09
CA ARG A 516 -5.60 25.76 3.29
C ARG A 516 -6.02 26.79 2.26
N VAL A 517 -6.20 28.02 2.73
CA VAL A 517 -6.42 29.17 1.87
C VAL A 517 -5.05 29.68 1.40
N LEU A 518 -4.90 29.90 0.10
CA LEU A 518 -3.66 30.33 -0.51
C LEU A 518 -3.69 31.82 -0.86
N GLY A 519 -2.52 32.46 -0.79
CA GLY A 519 -2.29 33.78 -1.33
C GLY A 519 -1.15 33.79 -2.34
N ARG A 520 -1.07 34.87 -3.10
CA ARG A 520 -0.14 35.05 -4.22
C ARG A 520 1.22 35.58 -3.73
N VAL A 521 2.29 34.99 -4.26
CA VAL A 521 3.68 35.43 -4.07
C VAL A 521 4.40 35.46 -5.41
N ARG A 522 5.16 36.52 -5.65
CA ARG A 522 6.06 36.59 -6.81
C ARG A 522 7.38 35.93 -6.47
N ILE A 523 7.75 34.90 -7.22
CA ILE A 523 9.04 34.21 -7.07
C ILE A 523 9.93 34.45 -8.28
N HIS A 524 11.24 34.41 -8.04
CA HIS A 524 12.27 34.48 -9.06
C HIS A 524 13.14 33.22 -8.98
N HIS A 525 13.53 32.65 -10.12
CA HIS A 525 14.43 31.51 -10.15
C HIS A 525 15.88 31.98 -10.06
N TYR A 526 16.62 31.46 -9.07
CA TYR A 526 18.05 31.69 -9.01
C TYR A 526 18.75 30.97 -10.18
N PRO A 527 19.50 31.67 -11.05
CA PRO A 527 20.14 31.05 -12.20
C PRO A 527 21.26 30.09 -11.76
N LYS A 528 21.31 28.90 -12.38
CA LYS A 528 22.34 27.88 -12.09
C LYS A 528 23.78 28.31 -12.40
N SER A 529 24.00 29.41 -13.13
CA SER A 529 25.32 29.83 -13.63
C SER A 529 26.16 30.64 -12.65
N ILE A 530 25.59 31.14 -11.55
CA ILE A 530 26.35 31.94 -10.58
C ILE A 530 27.03 30.99 -9.59
N ARG A 531 28.18 30.42 -9.98
CA ARG A 531 29.12 29.81 -9.04
C ARG A 531 29.81 30.95 -8.26
N PRO A 532 29.71 30.98 -6.92
CA PRO A 532 30.48 31.93 -6.12
C PRO A 532 31.96 31.52 -6.20
N GLY A 533 32.70 32.13 -7.13
CA GLY A 533 34.12 31.84 -7.34
C GLY A 533 34.64 31.95 -8.78
N HIS A 534 33.81 32.26 -9.78
CA HIS A 534 34.28 32.60 -11.14
C HIS A 534 33.72 33.96 -11.57
N VAL A 535 34.05 35.00 -10.80
CA VAL A 535 34.13 36.36 -11.34
C VAL A 535 35.60 36.59 -11.65
N ALA A 536 36.05 36.01 -12.77
CA ALA A 536 37.32 36.36 -13.38
C ALA A 536 37.07 36.46 -14.89
N SER A 537 37.24 37.68 -15.38
CA SER A 537 37.51 38.06 -16.77
C SER A 537 36.52 37.57 -17.85
N SER A 538 35.46 38.34 -18.05
CA SER A 538 35.01 38.66 -19.41
C SER A 538 34.44 40.07 -19.45
N SER A 539 35.33 41.04 -19.22
CA SER A 539 35.11 42.43 -19.61
C SER A 539 35.29 42.56 -21.12
N SER A 540 34.19 42.66 -21.86
CA SER A 540 34.20 43.35 -23.15
C SER A 540 32.80 43.90 -23.47
N SER A 541 32.76 45.24 -23.50
CA SER A 541 31.82 46.13 -24.18
C SER A 541 30.33 46.03 -23.88
N MET A 542 29.77 47.05 -23.23
CA MET A 542 28.89 48.01 -23.90
C MET A 542 28.47 49.18 -23.00
N SER A 543 28.64 50.37 -23.56
CA SER A 543 27.94 51.66 -23.39
C SER A 543 27.18 51.95 -22.08
N ALA A 544 27.66 52.98 -21.40
CA ALA A 544 26.95 53.67 -20.33
C ALA A 544 25.81 54.52 -20.91
N SER A 545 24.57 54.07 -20.74
CA SER A 545 23.41 54.96 -20.54
C SER A 545 22.21 54.15 -20.00
N ASN A 546 21.45 54.81 -19.12
CA ASN A 546 20.13 54.44 -18.58
C ASN A 546 20.04 53.42 -17.43
N THR A 547 19.71 53.99 -16.26
CA THR A 547 18.91 53.43 -15.16
C THR A 547 19.26 52.02 -14.69
N ARG A 548 19.77 51.91 -13.45
CA ARG A 548 19.93 50.67 -12.68
C ARG A 548 18.58 49.92 -12.52
N LYS A 549 18.13 49.20 -13.54
CA LYS A 549 17.31 48.01 -13.38
C LYS A 549 18.30 46.85 -13.24
N GLY A 550 18.34 46.22 -12.07
CA GLY A 550 19.05 44.96 -11.90
C GLY A 550 18.60 43.94 -12.96
N PRO A 551 19.37 42.86 -13.19
CA PRO A 551 18.99 41.85 -14.19
C PRO A 551 17.54 41.43 -13.96
N SER A 552 16.67 41.62 -14.96
CA SER A 552 15.25 41.28 -14.88
C SER A 552 15.12 39.76 -14.80
N MET A 553 15.19 39.22 -13.58
CA MET A 553 15.01 37.79 -13.38
C MET A 553 13.56 37.45 -13.72
N PRO A 554 13.32 36.41 -14.54
CA PRO A 554 11.96 35.98 -14.88
C PRO A 554 11.20 35.70 -13.58
N SER A 555 10.10 36.42 -13.39
CA SER A 555 9.21 36.28 -12.24
C SER A 555 8.02 35.42 -12.62
N ARG A 556 7.61 34.53 -11.73
CA ARG A 556 6.32 33.83 -11.83
C ARG A 556 5.54 33.93 -10.53
N ASN A 557 4.22 33.95 -10.64
CA ASN A 557 3.35 33.89 -9.46
C ASN A 557 3.29 32.45 -8.96
N VAL A 558 3.40 32.27 -7.64
CA VAL A 558 3.18 31.01 -6.93
C VAL A 558 2.26 31.27 -5.76
N PHE A 559 1.46 30.26 -5.40
CA PHE A 559 0.47 30.36 -4.35
C PHE A 559 0.95 29.62 -3.11
N LEU A 560 1.07 30.35 -1.99
CA LEU A 560 1.49 29.82 -0.69
C LEU A 560 0.36 29.93 0.34
N PRO A 561 0.28 29.03 1.33
CA PRO A 561 -0.72 29.11 2.39
C PRO A 561 -0.67 30.42 3.19
N LEU A 562 -1.83 31.00 3.46
CA LEU A 562 -1.96 32.21 4.30
C LEU A 562 -1.68 31.93 5.78
N ASP A 563 -1.98 30.73 6.25
CA ASP A 563 -1.89 30.31 7.66
C ASP A 563 -0.47 30.09 8.17
N ARG A 564 0.52 29.95 7.27
CA ARG A 564 1.95 29.75 7.57
C ARG A 564 2.27 28.59 8.49
N LYS A 565 1.42 27.56 8.47
CA LYS A 565 1.66 26.28 9.16
C LYS A 565 2.49 25.31 8.30
N ASP A 566 3.06 25.80 7.21
CA ASP A 566 3.91 25.06 6.30
C ASP A 566 5.40 25.33 6.55
N ALA A 567 6.28 24.70 5.78
CA ALA A 567 7.73 24.89 5.86
C ALA A 567 8.21 26.15 5.10
N SER A 568 7.33 27.09 4.76
CA SER A 568 7.66 28.30 4.01
C SER A 568 8.36 29.33 4.90
N ASN A 569 9.20 30.18 4.28
CA ASN A 569 9.92 31.23 5.01
C ASN A 569 8.93 32.28 5.59
N PRO A 570 8.90 32.50 6.92
CA PRO A 570 7.96 33.42 7.56
C PRO A 570 8.20 34.90 7.19
N LEU A 571 9.38 35.25 6.67
CA LEU A 571 9.72 36.62 6.28
C LEU A 571 9.05 37.06 4.97
N ILE A 572 8.57 36.13 4.15
CA ILE A 572 7.95 36.44 2.85
C ILE A 572 6.49 36.81 3.09
N ARG A 573 6.04 38.01 2.71
CA ARG A 573 4.62 38.41 2.77
C ARG A 573 3.81 37.70 1.68
N VAL A 574 2.68 37.12 2.06
CA VAL A 574 1.70 36.46 1.18
C VAL A 574 0.45 37.30 1.25
N GLU A 575 -0.05 37.71 0.08
CA GLU A 575 -1.22 38.58 -0.04
C GLU A 575 -2.30 37.83 -0.83
N LEU A 576 -3.58 38.14 -0.57
CA LEU A 576 -4.65 37.61 -1.41
C LEU A 576 -4.46 38.11 -2.86
N PRO A 577 -4.86 37.32 -3.88
CA PRO A 577 -4.77 37.76 -5.27
C PRO A 577 -5.52 39.07 -5.50
N ARG A 578 -6.69 39.20 -4.87
CA ARG A 578 -7.52 40.40 -4.83
C ARG A 578 -8.44 40.38 -3.59
N PRO A 579 -8.90 41.53 -3.08
CA PRO A 579 -9.93 41.58 -2.06
C PRO A 579 -11.22 40.88 -2.55
N GLY A 580 -11.76 39.96 -1.75
CA GLY A 580 -12.96 39.20 -2.13
C GLY A 580 -12.74 37.98 -3.02
N VAL A 581 -11.48 37.66 -3.37
CA VAL A 581 -11.11 36.45 -4.15
C VAL A 581 -10.31 35.49 -3.28
N PHE A 582 -10.85 34.29 -3.07
CA PHE A 582 -10.21 33.27 -2.23
C PHE A 582 -9.76 32.08 -3.06
N ILE A 583 -8.58 31.55 -2.74
CA ILE A 583 -8.07 30.31 -3.31
C ILE A 583 -8.02 29.27 -2.20
N TYR A 584 -8.70 28.14 -2.37
CA TYR A 584 -8.69 27.05 -1.39
C TYR A 584 -8.06 25.79 -2.00
N ARG A 585 -7.08 25.22 -1.29
CA ARG A 585 -6.43 23.96 -1.67
C ARG A 585 -6.84 22.84 -0.73
N PHE A 586 -7.29 21.74 -1.33
CA PHE A 586 -7.51 20.48 -0.62
C PHE A 586 -6.17 19.82 -0.30
N PRO A 587 -5.97 19.32 0.92
CA PRO A 587 -4.71 18.69 1.33
C PRO A 587 -4.58 17.24 0.83
N ASP A 588 -5.71 16.58 0.60
CA ASP A 588 -5.86 15.17 0.21
C ASP A 588 -7.18 15.04 -0.60
N GLY A 589 -7.56 13.83 -0.99
CA GLY A 589 -8.79 13.56 -1.74
C GLY A 589 -10.05 14.12 -1.06
N PHE A 590 -10.94 14.71 -1.86
CA PHE A 590 -12.19 15.33 -1.39
C PHE A 590 -13.35 14.33 -1.51
N ASN A 591 -13.88 13.88 -0.37
CA ASN A 591 -14.85 12.80 -0.28
C ASN A 591 -15.90 13.01 0.82
N TYR A 592 -16.89 12.13 0.89
CA TYR A 592 -17.99 12.19 1.86
C TYR A 592 -17.51 12.21 3.33
N VAL A 593 -16.31 11.70 3.62
CA VAL A 593 -15.77 11.60 4.99
C VAL A 593 -15.28 12.97 5.47
N ASN A 594 -14.66 13.77 4.59
CA ASN A 594 -14.04 15.04 4.95
C ASN A 594 -14.77 16.28 4.42
N GLN A 595 -15.76 16.11 3.52
CA GLN A 595 -16.35 17.26 2.84
C GLN A 595 -16.95 18.30 3.78
N ALA A 596 -17.68 17.88 4.82
CA ALA A 596 -18.41 18.79 5.70
C ALA A 596 -17.43 19.71 6.43
N GLN A 597 -16.34 19.14 6.94
CA GLN A 597 -15.27 19.91 7.57
C GLN A 597 -14.64 20.93 6.61
N HIS A 598 -14.42 20.56 5.35
CA HIS A 598 -13.89 21.48 4.35
C HIS A 598 -14.88 22.61 4.03
N MET A 599 -16.16 22.29 3.81
CA MET A 599 -17.18 23.27 3.48
C MET A 599 -17.42 24.24 4.63
N ASP A 600 -17.56 23.74 5.86
CA ASP A 600 -17.76 24.56 7.05
C ASP A 600 -16.56 25.48 7.30
N SER A 601 -15.34 24.94 7.23
CA SER A 601 -14.12 25.72 7.44
C SER A 601 -13.94 26.79 6.37
N LEU A 602 -14.32 26.50 5.13
CA LEU A 602 -14.23 27.46 4.02
C LEU A 602 -15.31 28.55 4.16
N LEU A 603 -16.54 28.17 4.48
CA LEU A 603 -17.64 29.10 4.72
C LEU A 603 -17.34 30.05 5.89
N GLU A 604 -16.87 29.51 7.02
CA GLU A 604 -16.51 30.30 8.20
C GLU A 604 -15.38 31.28 7.87
N HIS A 605 -14.35 30.82 7.15
CA HIS A 605 -13.24 31.68 6.74
C HIS A 605 -13.72 32.81 5.82
N ILE A 606 -14.53 32.50 4.81
CA ILE A 606 -15.07 33.51 3.88
C ILE A 606 -15.96 34.51 4.60
N LYS A 607 -16.89 34.07 5.45
CA LYS A 607 -17.77 34.97 6.23
C LYS A 607 -16.99 35.84 7.23
N LYS A 608 -15.87 35.33 7.75
CA LYS A 608 -15.00 36.10 8.65
C LYS A 608 -14.25 37.22 7.90
N GLU A 609 -13.77 36.97 6.70
CA GLU A 609 -12.95 37.91 5.92
C GLU A 609 -13.77 38.83 4.99
N THR A 610 -15.02 38.49 4.69
CA THR A 610 -15.91 39.28 3.82
C THR A 610 -17.10 39.88 4.58
N ARG A 611 -17.78 40.84 3.94
CA ARG A 611 -19.10 41.31 4.37
C ARG A 611 -20.20 40.84 3.39
N PRO A 612 -21.45 40.70 3.85
CA PRO A 612 -22.59 40.58 2.95
C PRO A 612 -22.69 41.78 2.02
N THR A 613 -23.16 41.58 0.79
CA THR A 613 -23.36 42.68 -0.17
C THR A 613 -24.56 43.55 0.22
N GLU A 614 -25.63 42.92 0.70
CA GLU A 614 -26.78 43.60 1.30
C GLU A 614 -26.75 43.40 2.82
N ILE A 615 -26.70 44.50 3.59
CA ILE A 615 -26.77 44.45 5.05
C ILE A 615 -28.25 44.49 5.43
N VAL A 616 -28.80 43.33 5.81
CA VAL A 616 -30.15 43.25 6.33
C VAL A 616 -30.18 43.93 7.71
N GLN A 617 -30.80 45.10 7.79
CA GLN A 617 -31.08 45.77 9.05
C GLN A 617 -32.42 45.27 9.59
N TYR A 618 -32.41 44.68 10.79
CA TYR A 618 -33.62 44.31 11.50
C TYR A 618 -34.04 45.48 12.39
N GLU A 619 -35.29 45.93 12.28
CA GLU A 619 -35.80 47.04 13.10
C GLU A 619 -35.99 46.62 14.57
N GLN A 620 -36.28 45.34 14.84
CA GLN A 620 -36.49 44.81 16.18
C GLN A 620 -35.56 43.64 16.48
N LEU A 621 -35.05 43.59 17.72
CA LEU A 621 -34.19 42.50 18.19
C LEU A 621 -34.89 41.12 18.14
N SER A 622 -36.23 41.08 18.20
CA SER A 622 -37.04 39.86 18.09
C SER A 622 -37.06 39.25 16.69
N ASP A 623 -36.77 40.05 15.66
CA ASP A 623 -36.83 39.62 14.26
C ASP A 623 -35.53 38.95 13.81
N HIS A 624 -34.48 39.04 14.64
CA HIS A 624 -33.23 38.33 14.41
C HIS A 624 -33.43 36.81 14.55
N PRO A 625 -32.97 36.02 13.57
CA PRO A 625 -32.93 34.57 13.69
C PRO A 625 -32.09 34.15 14.92
N LEU A 626 -32.62 33.23 15.73
CA LEU A 626 -31.96 32.77 16.96
C LEU A 626 -30.50 32.33 16.75
N ASN A 627 -30.20 31.72 15.61
CA ASN A 627 -28.87 31.22 15.26
C ASN A 627 -27.90 32.31 14.79
N GLU A 628 -28.37 33.52 14.50
CA GLU A 628 -27.55 34.68 14.11
C GLU A 628 -27.20 35.58 15.31
N LEU A 629 -27.91 35.43 16.43
CA LEU A 629 -27.65 36.13 17.71
C LEU A 629 -26.40 35.62 18.46
N ALA A 630 -25.78 34.52 18.00
CA ALA A 630 -24.81 33.74 18.77
C ALA A 630 -23.33 34.18 18.64
N ALA A 631 -23.01 35.26 17.93
CA ALA A 631 -21.66 35.82 17.94
C ALA A 631 -21.55 36.87 19.07
N PRO A 632 -20.88 36.59 20.21
CA PRO A 632 -20.88 37.47 21.40
C PRO A 632 -20.21 38.83 21.19
N ASN A 633 -19.64 39.07 20.00
CA ASN A 633 -19.00 40.32 19.60
C ASN A 633 -19.85 41.15 18.62
N ILE A 634 -21.10 40.75 18.34
CA ILE A 634 -22.01 41.42 17.38
C ILE A 634 -23.24 41.97 18.12
N LEU A 635 -23.12 42.24 19.42
CA LEU A 635 -23.98 43.23 20.07
C LEU A 635 -23.37 44.59 19.76
N GLU A 636 -24.10 45.36 18.97
CA GLU A 636 -23.78 46.74 18.59
C GLU A 636 -23.39 47.56 19.83
N THR A 637 -22.09 47.75 20.06
CA THR A 637 -21.64 48.97 20.73
C THR A 637 -21.57 50.06 19.64
N PRO A 638 -22.21 51.22 19.83
CA PRO A 638 -22.33 52.28 18.82
C PRO A 638 -20.99 52.90 18.36
N ASP A 639 -19.85 52.45 18.89
CA ASP A 639 -18.52 52.98 18.64
C ASP A 639 -17.68 52.19 17.61
N SER A 640 -18.21 51.23 16.85
CA SER A 640 -17.41 50.47 15.85
C SER A 640 -18.05 50.13 14.48
N PRO A 641 -18.86 51.00 13.83
CA PRO A 641 -19.39 50.73 12.47
C PRO A 641 -18.30 50.68 11.37
N GLY A 642 -17.08 51.13 11.64
CA GLY A 642 -16.00 51.20 10.65
C GLY A 642 -15.34 49.86 10.27
N ILE A 643 -15.35 48.86 11.15
CA ILE A 643 -14.54 47.63 10.96
C ILE A 643 -15.22 46.63 9.99
N GLN A 644 -16.54 46.51 10.03
CA GLN A 644 -17.27 45.67 9.07
C GLN A 644 -17.44 46.37 7.71
N ALA A 645 -17.59 47.69 7.70
CA ALA A 645 -17.65 48.48 6.46
C ALA A 645 -16.36 48.39 5.63
N ALA A 646 -15.21 48.12 6.27
CA ALA A 646 -13.91 47.99 5.61
C ALA A 646 -13.67 46.62 4.94
N LYS A 647 -14.48 45.60 5.23
CA LYS A 647 -14.29 44.27 4.63
C LYS A 647 -14.77 44.23 3.17
N PRO A 648 -14.07 43.51 2.27
CA PRO A 648 -14.50 43.37 0.88
C PRO A 648 -15.76 42.49 0.78
N THR A 649 -16.54 42.68 -0.28
CA THR A 649 -17.60 41.73 -0.66
C THR A 649 -16.99 40.50 -1.36
N LEU A 650 -17.68 39.37 -1.29
CA LEU A 650 -17.24 38.13 -1.95
C LEU A 650 -17.44 38.24 -3.46
N LYS A 651 -16.39 37.97 -4.26
CA LYS A 651 -16.43 38.06 -5.72
C LYS A 651 -16.20 36.71 -6.41
N ALA A 652 -15.19 35.95 -5.99
CA ALA A 652 -14.88 34.68 -6.61
C ALA A 652 -14.24 33.69 -5.63
N LEU A 653 -14.46 32.41 -5.90
CA LEU A 653 -13.84 31.29 -5.20
C LEU A 653 -13.13 30.38 -6.21
N ILE A 654 -11.84 30.17 -5.99
CA ILE A 654 -10.99 29.30 -6.78
C ILE A 654 -10.64 28.07 -5.95
N LEU A 655 -10.96 26.88 -6.45
CA LEU A 655 -10.65 25.62 -5.79
C LEU A 655 -9.52 24.89 -6.52
N ASP A 656 -8.45 24.56 -5.79
CA ASP A 656 -7.32 23.79 -6.29
C ASP A 656 -7.55 22.29 -6.04
N PHE A 657 -7.79 21.56 -7.13
CA PHE A 657 -8.07 20.12 -7.15
C PHE A 657 -6.83 19.28 -7.48
N SER A 658 -5.62 19.84 -7.42
CA SER A 658 -4.36 19.12 -7.72
C SER A 658 -4.13 17.85 -6.88
N THR A 659 -4.76 17.74 -5.71
CA THR A 659 -4.70 16.57 -4.83
C THR A 659 -5.92 15.65 -4.94
N VAL A 660 -6.97 16.09 -5.63
CA VAL A 660 -8.26 15.40 -5.69
C VAL A 660 -8.29 14.46 -6.88
N ASN A 661 -8.00 13.19 -6.61
CA ASN A 661 -7.97 12.14 -7.63
C ASN A 661 -9.35 11.53 -7.93
N GLY A 662 -10.35 11.80 -7.10
CA GLY A 662 -11.68 11.22 -7.20
C GLY A 662 -12.63 11.88 -6.22
N THR A 663 -13.91 11.91 -6.57
CA THR A 663 -15.00 12.48 -5.77
C THR A 663 -16.18 11.54 -5.75
N ASP A 664 -17.02 11.68 -4.72
CA ASP A 664 -18.30 10.99 -4.63
C ASP A 664 -19.48 11.97 -4.70
N THR A 665 -20.70 11.44 -4.69
CA THR A 665 -21.92 12.25 -4.75
C THR A 665 -22.05 13.17 -3.55
N GLY A 666 -21.72 12.68 -2.35
CA GLY A 666 -21.76 13.48 -1.13
C GLY A 666 -20.90 14.72 -1.27
N ALA A 667 -19.62 14.53 -1.64
CA ALA A 667 -18.64 15.59 -1.89
C ALA A 667 -19.14 16.69 -2.84
N ILE A 668 -19.78 16.29 -3.95
CA ILE A 668 -20.31 17.23 -4.95
C ILE A 668 -21.54 17.97 -4.41
N ASP A 669 -22.43 17.28 -3.71
CA ASP A 669 -23.61 17.89 -3.10
C ASP A 669 -23.22 18.94 -2.05
N GLY A 670 -22.17 18.69 -1.26
CA GLY A 670 -21.66 19.69 -0.32
C GLY A 670 -21.09 20.94 -0.99
N LEU A 671 -20.48 20.82 -2.17
CA LEU A 671 -20.07 21.99 -2.97
C LEU A 671 -21.27 22.77 -3.50
N VAL A 672 -22.32 22.08 -3.94
CA VAL A 672 -23.56 22.72 -4.39
C VAL A 672 -24.22 23.48 -3.24
N GLU A 673 -24.29 22.88 -2.06
CA GLU A 673 -24.81 23.53 -0.86
C GLU A 673 -23.97 24.76 -0.47
N LEU A 674 -22.63 24.63 -0.50
CA LEU A 674 -21.73 25.76 -0.25
C LEU A 674 -21.96 26.90 -1.26
N ARG A 675 -22.17 26.57 -2.55
CA ARG A 675 -22.51 27.55 -3.58
C ARG A 675 -23.79 28.30 -3.26
N GLU A 676 -24.85 27.60 -2.87
CA GLU A 676 -26.11 28.23 -2.50
C GLU A 676 -25.99 29.11 -1.25
N GLN A 677 -25.21 28.69 -0.26
CA GLN A 677 -24.95 29.46 0.96
C GLN A 677 -24.13 30.73 0.68
N LEU A 678 -23.06 30.63 -0.12
CA LEU A 678 -22.23 31.77 -0.50
C LEU A 678 -22.97 32.72 -1.45
N GLN A 679 -23.78 32.19 -2.37
CA GLN A 679 -24.61 33.02 -3.24
C GLN A 679 -25.64 33.81 -2.42
N ARG A 680 -26.28 33.20 -1.42
CA ARG A 680 -27.16 33.92 -0.48
C ARG A 680 -26.43 35.03 0.28
N TRP A 681 -25.18 34.80 0.68
CA TRP A 681 -24.35 35.79 1.36
C TRP A 681 -23.94 36.98 0.46
N ALA A 682 -23.73 36.72 -0.84
CA ALA A 682 -23.24 37.72 -1.79
C ALA A 682 -24.32 38.46 -2.56
N LYS A 683 -25.61 38.06 -2.49
CA LYS A 683 -26.71 38.72 -3.22
C LYS A 683 -26.72 40.25 -3.01
N PRO A 684 -26.92 41.06 -4.07
CA PRO A 684 -27.25 40.68 -5.45
C PRO A 684 -26.06 40.27 -6.33
N ASP A 685 -24.81 40.40 -5.85
CA ASP A 685 -23.63 40.03 -6.62
C ASP A 685 -23.55 38.50 -6.83
N LEU A 686 -23.02 38.09 -8.00
CA LEU A 686 -22.77 36.69 -8.33
C LEU A 686 -21.37 36.29 -7.88
N VAL A 687 -21.25 35.14 -7.21
CA VAL A 687 -19.97 34.55 -6.83
C VAL A 687 -19.48 33.65 -7.96
N GLN A 688 -18.35 33.99 -8.56
CA GLN A 688 -17.75 33.17 -9.61
C GLN A 688 -17.03 31.94 -9.02
N TRP A 689 -17.15 30.80 -9.70
CA TRP A 689 -16.53 29.54 -9.30
C TRP A 689 -15.54 29.05 -10.36
N HIS A 690 -14.29 28.85 -9.94
CA HIS A 690 -13.25 28.33 -10.82
C HIS A 690 -12.52 27.15 -10.18
N PHE A 691 -12.16 26.17 -11.00
CA PHE A 691 -11.46 24.97 -10.55
C PHE A 691 -10.14 24.87 -11.29
N ALA A 692 -9.04 24.70 -10.56
CA ALA A 692 -7.72 24.49 -11.13
C ALA A 692 -7.28 23.03 -10.93
N ASN A 693 -6.45 22.51 -11.85
CA ASN A 693 -5.79 21.21 -11.71
C ASN A 693 -6.76 20.01 -11.57
N VAL A 694 -7.90 20.03 -12.26
CA VAL A 694 -8.82 18.88 -12.27
C VAL A 694 -8.37 17.84 -13.31
N GLU A 695 -7.57 16.87 -12.88
CA GLU A 695 -6.97 15.87 -13.78
C GLU A 695 -7.93 14.71 -14.14
N ASP A 696 -8.74 14.23 -13.19
CA ASP A 696 -9.64 13.09 -13.44
C ASP A 696 -10.88 13.51 -14.24
N ARG A 697 -11.09 12.85 -15.38
CA ARG A 697 -12.25 13.04 -16.26
C ARG A 697 -13.58 12.73 -15.57
N TRP A 698 -13.61 11.79 -14.62
CA TRP A 698 -14.83 11.49 -13.87
C TRP A 698 -15.19 12.61 -12.89
N VAL A 699 -14.21 13.21 -12.23
CA VAL A 699 -14.40 14.38 -11.37
C VAL A 699 -14.87 15.58 -12.20
N ARG A 700 -14.23 15.86 -13.35
CA ARG A 700 -14.67 16.93 -14.26
C ARG A 700 -16.10 16.73 -14.72
N ARG A 701 -16.49 15.49 -15.06
CA ARG A 701 -17.87 15.15 -15.39
C ARG A 701 -18.81 15.41 -14.22
N ALA A 702 -18.46 15.01 -13.00
CA ALA A 702 -19.29 15.22 -11.83
C ALA A 702 -19.52 16.71 -11.54
N LEU A 703 -18.45 17.52 -11.59
CA LEU A 703 -18.52 18.97 -11.43
C LEU A 703 -19.32 19.65 -12.54
N ALA A 704 -19.13 19.22 -13.79
CA ALA A 704 -19.91 19.73 -14.93
C ALA A 704 -21.41 19.44 -14.74
N VAL A 705 -21.76 18.22 -14.32
CA VAL A 705 -23.15 17.82 -14.03
C VAL A 705 -23.77 18.68 -12.92
N ALA A 706 -22.99 19.03 -11.89
CA ALA A 706 -23.41 19.94 -10.82
C ALA A 706 -23.48 21.43 -11.23
N GLY A 707 -23.08 21.77 -12.46
CA GLY A 707 -23.15 23.12 -13.01
C GLY A 707 -21.97 24.02 -12.63
N PHE A 708 -20.81 23.45 -12.33
CA PHE A 708 -19.57 24.21 -12.08
C PHE A 708 -18.71 24.42 -13.33
N GLY A 709 -18.96 23.67 -14.41
CA GLY A 709 -18.13 23.69 -15.61
C GLY A 709 -18.32 24.88 -16.55
N TYR A 710 -19.42 25.61 -16.43
CA TYR A 710 -19.82 26.69 -17.33
C TYR A 710 -20.34 27.90 -16.52
N PRO A 711 -20.29 29.11 -17.10
CA PRO A 711 -20.90 30.28 -16.49
C PRO A 711 -22.43 30.12 -16.43
N THR A 712 -23.04 30.76 -15.44
CA THR A 712 -24.50 30.86 -15.31
C THR A 712 -25.08 31.84 -16.33
N ASP A 713 -26.36 31.67 -16.69
CA ASP A 713 -27.06 32.58 -17.62
C ASP A 713 -27.00 34.05 -17.17
N ASP A 714 -27.02 34.30 -15.86
CA ASP A 714 -26.92 35.65 -15.30
C ASP A 714 -25.51 36.24 -15.47
N GLU A 715 -24.46 35.41 -15.40
CA GLU A 715 -23.08 35.81 -15.70
C GLU A 715 -22.88 36.15 -17.19
N LEU A 716 -23.59 35.45 -18.08
CA LEU A 716 -23.54 35.70 -19.53
C LEU A 716 -24.37 36.93 -19.95
N LYS A 717 -25.50 37.20 -19.26
CA LYS A 717 -26.40 38.34 -19.57
C LYS A 717 -26.01 39.63 -18.85
N GLY A 718 -25.20 39.55 -17.79
CA GLY A 718 -24.72 40.73 -17.07
C GLY A 718 -23.96 41.70 -17.98
N SER A 719 -23.95 42.99 -17.63
CA SER A 719 -23.32 44.11 -18.38
C SER A 719 -21.79 43.97 -18.61
N LYS A 720 -21.17 42.83 -18.26
CA LYS A 720 -19.74 42.56 -18.36
C LYS A 720 -19.53 41.53 -19.47
N SER A 721 -18.75 41.88 -20.49
CA SER A 721 -18.35 40.95 -21.55
C SER A 721 -17.61 39.76 -20.94
N TRP A 722 -18.25 38.59 -20.93
CA TRP A 722 -17.66 37.34 -20.45
C TRP A 722 -16.42 36.98 -21.28
N SER A 723 -15.25 36.88 -20.63
CA SER A 723 -13.96 36.58 -21.27
C SER A 723 -13.27 35.37 -20.63
N PRO A 724 -13.43 34.16 -21.19
CA PRO A 724 -12.74 32.96 -20.69
C PRO A 724 -11.23 33.02 -20.97
N VAL A 725 -10.44 32.39 -20.10
CA VAL A 725 -8.98 32.22 -20.27
C VAL A 725 -8.72 30.77 -20.67
N PHE A 726 -8.07 30.57 -21.83
CA PHE A 726 -7.71 29.25 -22.33
C PHE A 726 -6.20 29.06 -22.34
N THR A 727 -5.72 27.95 -21.78
CA THR A 727 -4.31 27.58 -21.84
C THR A 727 -4.02 26.81 -23.11
N LEU A 728 -3.12 27.35 -23.93
CA LEU A 728 -2.75 26.81 -25.23
C LEU A 728 -1.37 26.12 -25.15
N ALA A 729 -1.20 25.02 -25.87
CA ALA A 729 0.07 24.30 -25.98
C ALA A 729 0.49 24.10 -27.43
N GLN A 730 1.80 24.08 -27.66
CA GLN A 730 2.36 23.80 -28.97
C GLN A 730 2.19 22.31 -29.31
N ARG A 731 1.55 22.03 -30.44
CA ARG A 731 1.38 20.71 -31.00
C ARG A 731 2.60 20.36 -31.84
N GLU A 732 3.37 19.36 -31.42
CA GLU A 732 4.44 18.81 -32.26
C GLU A 732 3.81 18.10 -33.47
N GLY A 733 4.26 18.46 -34.67
CA GLY A 733 3.90 17.74 -35.89
C GLY A 733 4.35 16.29 -35.76
N ARG A 734 3.51 15.34 -36.21
CA ARG A 734 3.75 13.89 -36.16
C ARG A 734 5.08 13.54 -36.84
N GLN A 735 6.20 13.60 -36.12
CA GLN A 735 7.45 13.05 -36.61
C GLN A 735 7.22 11.54 -36.73
N LYS A 736 7.42 10.99 -37.94
CA LYS A 736 7.62 9.54 -38.12
C LYS A 736 8.92 9.18 -37.41
N MET A 737 8.87 9.10 -36.08
CA MET A 737 9.99 8.70 -35.26
C MET A 737 10.13 7.19 -35.43
N GLY A 738 11.25 6.78 -36.03
CA GLY A 738 11.55 5.37 -36.22
C GLY A 738 11.51 4.60 -34.90
N ASN A 739 10.84 3.45 -34.93
CA ASN A 739 10.85 2.37 -33.93
C ASN A 739 11.50 2.70 -32.58
N SER A 740 10.78 3.43 -31.73
CA SER A 740 10.91 3.30 -30.28
C SER A 740 9.51 3.08 -29.71
N PRO A 741 9.31 2.08 -28.84
CA PRO A 741 7.99 1.74 -28.34
C PRO A 741 7.63 2.72 -27.22
N LEU A 742 7.18 3.92 -27.58
CA LEU A 742 6.33 4.70 -26.70
C LEU A 742 4.92 4.15 -26.83
N ILE A 743 4.33 3.81 -25.68
CA ILE A 743 3.03 3.15 -25.55
C ILE A 743 1.97 4.10 -26.12
N GLU A 744 1.60 3.90 -27.39
CA GLU A 744 0.35 4.42 -27.95
C GLU A 744 -0.81 3.72 -27.23
N SER A 745 -1.38 4.38 -26.22
CA SER A 745 -2.71 4.05 -25.70
C SER A 745 -3.75 4.92 -26.40
N SER A 746 -3.91 4.71 -27.70
CA SER A 746 -5.04 5.26 -28.46
C SER A 746 -6.33 4.53 -28.04
N THR A 747 -6.99 5.06 -27.02
CA THR A 747 -8.38 4.71 -26.67
C THR A 747 -9.27 5.93 -26.84
N LEU A 748 -9.44 6.34 -28.09
CA LEU A 748 -10.60 7.12 -28.51
C LEU A 748 -11.43 6.21 -29.42
N PRO A 749 -12.71 5.94 -29.11
CA PRO A 749 -13.61 5.34 -30.08
C PRO A 749 -13.95 6.41 -31.11
N THR A 750 -13.49 6.24 -32.35
CA THR A 750 -14.14 6.88 -33.49
C THR A 750 -15.61 6.50 -33.47
N GLY A 751 -16.50 7.49 -33.41
CA GLY A 751 -17.94 7.28 -33.55
C GLY A 751 -18.25 6.61 -34.90
N PRO A 752 -19.36 5.86 -35.01
CA PRO A 752 -19.88 5.51 -36.32
C PRO A 752 -20.44 6.79 -36.95
N ASP A 753 -20.34 6.88 -38.28
CA ASP A 753 -20.80 7.99 -39.13
C ASP A 753 -19.72 9.05 -39.44
N ALA A 754 -18.69 8.63 -40.16
CA ALA A 754 -18.06 9.50 -41.16
C ALA A 754 -17.92 8.68 -42.44
N ASN A 755 -18.78 8.97 -43.41
CA ASN A 755 -18.68 8.42 -44.77
C ASN A 755 -17.30 8.77 -45.32
N VAL A 756 -16.53 7.73 -45.61
CA VAL A 756 -15.37 7.79 -46.50
C VAL A 756 -15.96 7.76 -47.90
N ASP A 757 -16.10 8.93 -48.51
CA ASP A 757 -16.10 9.14 -49.96
C ASP A 757 -16.25 10.65 -50.15
N ASP A 758 -15.17 11.34 -50.54
CA ASP A 758 -15.18 12.23 -51.71
C ASP A 758 -13.84 12.96 -51.94
N VAL A 759 -13.28 12.63 -53.11
CA VAL A 759 -12.60 13.51 -54.08
C VAL A 759 -11.16 13.95 -53.79
N GLU A 760 -10.22 13.18 -54.37
CA GLU A 760 -9.03 13.73 -55.00
C GLU A 760 -9.43 14.60 -56.22
N ARG A 761 -9.06 15.89 -56.21
CA ARG A 761 -8.60 16.63 -57.40
C ARG A 761 -7.97 17.96 -56.97
N GLY A 762 -6.78 18.21 -57.51
CA GLY A 762 -5.83 19.19 -56.98
C GLY A 762 -6.10 20.65 -57.30
N ASN A 763 -5.24 21.51 -56.76
CA ASN A 763 -4.44 22.42 -57.57
C ASN A 763 -3.26 22.95 -56.73
N ALA A 764 -2.07 22.92 -57.31
CA ALA A 764 -0.94 23.69 -56.81
C ALA A 764 -1.18 25.16 -57.19
N GLY A 765 -1.35 26.02 -56.19
CA GLY A 765 -1.53 27.46 -56.36
C GLY A 765 -0.93 28.19 -55.16
N VAL A 766 0.00 29.09 -55.46
CA VAL A 766 0.74 29.95 -54.54
C VAL A 766 -0.19 30.91 -53.81
N GLU A 767 -0.14 30.98 -52.48
CA GLU A 767 -0.55 32.17 -51.72
C GLU A 767 0.17 32.20 -50.37
N GLY A 768 0.89 33.30 -50.13
CA GLY A 768 1.68 33.53 -48.93
C GLY A 768 0.86 34.03 -47.75
N ALA A 769 1.50 33.95 -46.58
CA ALA A 769 1.14 34.61 -45.31
C ALA A 769 -0.07 34.05 -44.51
N SER A 770 0.09 32.88 -43.86
CA SER A 770 -0.43 32.62 -42.49
C SER A 770 0.02 31.29 -41.83
N GLU A 771 1.19 30.72 -42.15
CA GLU A 771 1.57 29.36 -41.67
C GLU A 771 1.99 29.23 -40.18
N GLY A 772 1.71 30.21 -39.31
CA GLY A 772 2.16 30.19 -37.90
C GLY A 772 1.12 29.72 -36.87
N ALA A 773 -0.19 29.88 -37.15
CA ALA A 773 -1.23 29.77 -36.12
C ALA A 773 -1.72 28.33 -35.86
N GLY A 774 -1.67 27.45 -36.86
CA GLY A 774 -2.20 26.07 -36.77
C GLY A 774 -1.34 25.07 -35.97
N ARG A 775 -0.33 25.53 -35.22
CA ARG A 775 0.55 24.67 -34.40
C ARG A 775 0.27 24.76 -32.90
N VAL A 776 -0.70 25.55 -32.48
CA VAL A 776 -1.03 25.71 -31.06
C VAL A 776 -2.50 25.34 -30.86
N ALA A 777 -2.75 24.47 -29.88
CA ALA A 777 -4.08 23.93 -29.60
C ALA A 777 -4.43 24.14 -28.12
N ALA A 778 -5.73 24.20 -27.82
CA ALA A 778 -6.19 24.23 -26.43
C ALA A 778 -5.80 22.94 -25.70
N THR A 779 -5.25 23.07 -24.50
CA THR A 779 -4.84 21.91 -23.69
C THR A 779 -6.02 21.16 -23.08
N HIS A 780 -7.14 21.85 -22.82
CA HIS A 780 -8.32 21.33 -22.15
C HIS A 780 -9.59 21.73 -22.89
N GLY A 781 -10.70 21.06 -22.57
CA GLY A 781 -11.99 21.22 -23.23
C GLY A 781 -12.52 22.66 -23.14
N ILE A 782 -12.71 23.31 -24.30
CA ILE A 782 -13.24 24.68 -24.40
C ILE A 782 -14.71 24.76 -23.96
N ASN A 783 -15.38 23.61 -23.90
CA ASN A 783 -16.75 23.45 -23.40
C ASN A 783 -16.86 23.58 -21.88
N TYR A 784 -15.74 23.61 -21.14
CA TYR A 784 -15.72 23.83 -19.69
C TYR A 784 -14.80 25.00 -19.29
N PRO A 785 -15.19 26.25 -19.59
CA PRO A 785 -14.33 27.43 -19.41
C PRO A 785 -13.95 27.73 -17.94
N ASN A 786 -14.69 27.20 -16.96
CA ASN A 786 -14.37 27.38 -15.54
C ASN A 786 -13.31 26.39 -15.01
N PHE A 787 -12.86 25.44 -15.85
CA PHE A 787 -11.83 24.47 -15.50
C PHE A 787 -10.49 24.85 -16.11
N HIS A 788 -9.55 25.20 -15.23
CA HIS A 788 -8.23 25.72 -15.57
C HIS A 788 -7.12 24.69 -15.35
N VAL A 789 -6.06 24.81 -16.13
CA VAL A 789 -4.89 23.92 -16.06
C VAL A 789 -4.11 24.14 -14.76
N ASP A 790 -3.93 25.40 -14.40
CA ASP A 790 -3.22 25.81 -13.20
C ASP A 790 -3.93 26.95 -12.47
N LEU A 791 -3.48 27.20 -11.24
CA LEU A 791 -3.97 28.29 -10.42
C LEU A 791 -3.70 29.67 -11.04
N ALA A 792 -2.65 29.82 -11.84
CA ALA A 792 -2.31 31.11 -12.44
C ALA A 792 -3.36 31.51 -13.48
N ALA A 793 -3.74 30.59 -14.37
CA ALA A 793 -4.82 30.77 -15.33
C ALA A 793 -6.17 31.01 -14.65
N ALA A 794 -6.46 30.27 -13.57
CA ALA A 794 -7.69 30.48 -12.80
C ALA A 794 -7.77 31.88 -12.17
N VAL A 795 -6.66 32.37 -11.61
CA VAL A 795 -6.59 33.71 -11.03
C VAL A 795 -6.65 34.79 -12.11
N GLU A 796 -6.02 34.56 -13.25
CA GLU A 796 -6.05 35.47 -14.40
C GLU A 796 -7.48 35.60 -14.96
N ALA A 797 -8.23 34.50 -15.05
CA ALA A 797 -9.63 34.51 -15.46
C ALA A 797 -10.49 35.42 -14.57
N VAL A 798 -10.26 35.41 -13.25
CA VAL A 798 -10.97 36.27 -12.30
C VAL A 798 -10.52 37.73 -12.39
N ILE A 799 -9.22 37.98 -12.57
CA ILE A 799 -8.67 39.35 -12.59
C ILE A 799 -8.99 40.07 -13.91
N GLY A 800 -8.91 39.37 -15.05
CA GLY A 800 -9.11 39.95 -16.38
C GLY A 800 -10.52 40.52 -16.61
N LEU A 801 -11.52 40.02 -15.88
CA LEU A 801 -12.91 40.51 -15.92
C LEU A 801 -13.11 41.87 -15.24
N ALA A 802 -12.12 42.37 -14.51
CA ALA A 802 -12.31 43.51 -13.61
C ALA A 802 -11.30 44.65 -13.79
N THR A 803 -10.40 44.56 -14.77
CA THR A 803 -9.61 45.70 -15.26
C THR A 803 -10.46 46.73 -16.02
N THR A 804 -11.73 46.40 -16.32
CA THR A 804 -12.69 47.33 -16.92
C THR A 804 -13.35 48.27 -15.91
N ASP A 805 -13.30 47.98 -14.60
CA ASP A 805 -13.98 48.79 -13.56
C ASP A 805 -13.08 49.91 -12.98
N GLU A 806 -11.75 49.79 -12.98
CA GLU A 806 -10.86 50.81 -12.37
C GLU A 806 -10.46 51.96 -13.30
N ASP A 807 -10.53 51.79 -14.62
CA ASP A 807 -10.29 52.90 -15.58
C ASP A 807 -11.50 53.85 -15.72
N CYS A 808 -12.61 53.58 -15.03
CA CYS A 808 -13.80 54.46 -14.99
C CYS A 808 -13.97 55.25 -13.69
N LEU A 809 -13.07 55.12 -12.71
CA LEU A 809 -13.13 55.85 -11.43
C LEU A 809 -11.92 56.76 -11.15
N ILE A 810 -11.11 57.04 -12.16
CA ILE A 810 -10.15 58.16 -12.16
C ILE A 810 -10.31 58.97 -13.45
N ILE A 811 -11.38 59.77 -13.52
CA ILE A 811 -11.42 61.07 -14.23
C ILE A 811 -12.09 62.06 -13.31
#